data_AF-A0A1L6MVL6-F1
#
_entry.id   AF-A0A1L6MVL6-F1
#
_cell.length_a   1.000
_cell.length_b   1.000
_cell.length_c   1.000
_cell.angle_alpha   90.00
_cell.angle_beta   90.00
_cell.angle_gamma   90.00
#
_symmetry.space_group_name_H-M   'P 1'
#
loop_
_entity.id
_entity.type
_entity.pdbx_description
1 polymer ?
#
loop_
_entity_poly.entity_id
_entity_poly.type
_entity_poly.pdbx_seq_one_letter_code
_entity_poly.pdbx_strand_id
1 'polypeptide(L)'
;MRPFLMWVFPLLFFAYQFILRLAPGLALQEVTSKFGVDATAFGFSSAAYYFGYAGMQIPVAFLLDRLGSRKVIPICVILSSAATFLFAHTQHWSFVLIARFMVGAGSAAGFLGTSRVISLWFNHEQYAKWIGITFGVGLVGAFYGGRPIASLMSELGWIRVFDGMAWLGIVLAVTIFVFLREPVQSNRAVSEGFTGSIGKQLWAVIQNPKIVIMAFCSLLMVGSLEGFADMWGVSYLASEYPFTKQQAAFLVSFIFMGMQVGGPLLAWFASRFQAYYEVTAATGFLTAFIFASFLLFPHSFGFNLLAGGFFWIGIFCCYQVLIFAMGSFLVSEENRGVAVAFLNCISMLGGSFFHSAIGWIVDRYGQGSMQEGVWVYHAHAYAMGLWTIPCSAVLGASILFSLRPPRVNTKTTSALLSILILSFDVTACRKAPPPFISPESSTQSLLDKQKKDEPPVPPCVLTPHHVIEEQTGGDNKVVTLGDIIPLGDQKWAVGVLREQKQGGRIGSVVLVSSEEGPLFFFDLGFAYGDIPPPRPMQINGELYASFYIQEGEWNEKHTASKEEKNRILALFHLKQGEKSHPLISFAQSYDESFAYSMALHSSSSGLVVWDEDIDAGRKGSLQMSLFHQDPGKGEMKMVKGTSFPLAKGDVDFPLVALRPQGYWIFWIARRTERVSWSQSLREAGDSPRLGELSYYSWLEVAAIGEKGGVVQAARPLTSMNGRVEDFQVWPLRNGEVLDVWVRENPEPFQESGRILRIQMELGKEAHQSVVLDKGVGRNRIVLLGDHLVPKWLAYADLTNHFHLLSVHSENEGSSSFSLDLPLGDEAEPLPILLKAKGKGDRSLRFLAAFSSPQERRIRFYTVECHVE
;
A
#
# COMPACT_ATOMS: atom_id res chain seq x y z
N MET A 1 13.60 17.13 12.95
CA MET A 1 14.82 17.73 12.33
C MET A 1 15.87 16.71 11.91
N ARG A 2 16.43 15.85 12.79
CA ARG A 2 17.58 14.97 12.44
C ARG A 2 17.43 14.18 11.11
N PRO A 3 16.34 13.42 10.83
CA PRO A 3 16.20 12.68 9.56
C PRO A 3 16.25 13.55 8.31
N PHE A 4 15.59 14.71 8.34
CA PHE A 4 15.54 15.65 7.23
C PHE A 4 16.94 16.15 6.83
N LEU A 5 17.78 16.50 7.80
CA LEU A 5 19.17 16.92 7.51
C LEU A 5 19.98 15.80 6.86
N MET A 6 19.78 14.55 7.30
CA MET A 6 20.47 13.39 6.71
C MET A 6 20.08 13.20 5.24
N TRP A 7 18.81 13.42 4.88
CA TRP A 7 18.32 13.39 3.49
C TRP A 7 18.83 14.55 2.62
N VAL A 8 18.98 15.76 3.16
CA VAL A 8 19.47 16.94 2.41
C VAL A 8 20.90 16.73 1.88
N PHE A 9 21.79 16.10 2.65
CA PHE A 9 23.20 15.92 2.26
C PHE A 9 23.41 15.14 0.94
N PRO A 10 22.84 13.93 0.73
CA PRO A 10 22.93 13.23 -0.54
C PRO A 10 22.05 13.85 -1.64
N LEU A 11 20.93 14.49 -1.29
CA LEU A 11 20.09 15.25 -2.23
C LEU A 11 20.88 16.38 -2.91
N LEU A 12 21.73 17.10 -2.16
CA LEU A 12 22.63 18.11 -2.73
C LEU A 12 23.60 17.51 -3.75
N PHE A 13 24.07 16.27 -3.55
CA PHE A 13 24.86 15.57 -4.56
C PHE A 13 24.02 15.15 -5.77
N PHE A 14 22.78 14.70 -5.56
CA PHE A 14 21.85 14.37 -6.64
C PHE A 14 21.49 15.60 -7.50
N ALA A 15 21.42 16.80 -6.93
CA ALA A 15 21.29 18.05 -7.68
C ALA A 15 22.61 18.44 -8.38
N TYR A 16 23.75 18.39 -7.68
CA TYR A 16 25.08 18.72 -8.22
C TYR A 16 25.46 17.87 -9.44
N GLN A 17 25.16 16.57 -9.44
CA GLN A 17 25.46 15.70 -10.58
C GLN A 17 24.67 16.05 -11.86
N PHE A 18 23.49 16.68 -11.76
CA PHE A 18 22.83 17.27 -12.94
C PHE A 18 23.60 18.47 -13.49
N ILE A 19 24.15 19.34 -12.64
CA ILE A 19 24.99 20.46 -13.07
C ILE A 19 26.21 19.94 -13.85
N LEU A 20 26.90 18.92 -13.34
CA LEU A 20 28.04 18.28 -14.02
C LEU A 20 27.66 17.53 -15.31
N ARG A 21 26.43 17.02 -15.40
CA ARG A 21 25.90 16.33 -16.59
C ARG A 21 25.67 17.32 -17.74
N LEU A 22 25.04 18.47 -17.45
CA LEU A 22 24.63 19.50 -18.41
C LEU A 22 25.75 20.47 -18.83
N ALA A 23 26.62 20.88 -17.89
CA ALA A 23 27.58 21.96 -18.12
C ALA A 23 28.49 21.81 -19.37
N PRO A 24 28.94 20.60 -19.77
CA PRO A 24 29.69 20.43 -21.03
C PRO A 24 28.91 20.88 -22.27
N GLY A 25 27.60 20.67 -22.34
CA GLY A 25 26.77 21.07 -23.48
C GLY A 25 26.70 22.59 -23.68
N LEU A 26 26.86 23.37 -22.60
CA LEU A 26 26.93 24.83 -22.66
C LEU A 26 28.29 25.34 -23.18
N ALA A 27 29.35 24.56 -22.97
CA ALA A 27 30.73 24.84 -23.39
C ALA A 27 31.12 24.09 -24.69
N LEU A 28 30.15 23.68 -25.51
CA LEU A 28 30.36 22.83 -26.69
C LEU A 28 31.39 23.45 -27.65
N GLN A 29 31.17 24.70 -28.08
CA GLN A 29 32.02 25.41 -29.04
C GLN A 29 33.44 25.64 -28.48
N GLU A 30 33.51 25.96 -27.19
CA GLU A 30 34.72 26.25 -26.46
C GLU A 30 35.61 25.01 -26.32
N VAL A 31 35.01 23.82 -26.21
CA VAL A 31 35.70 22.52 -26.14
C VAL A 31 36.01 21.94 -27.53
N THR A 32 35.09 22.01 -28.50
CA THR A 32 35.37 21.55 -29.88
C THR A 32 36.51 22.37 -30.49
N SER A 33 36.54 23.68 -30.28
CA SER A 33 37.66 24.55 -30.65
C SER A 33 38.96 24.17 -29.93
N LYS A 34 38.95 23.99 -28.60
CA LYS A 34 40.16 23.65 -27.82
C LYS A 34 40.85 22.37 -28.30
N PHE A 35 40.08 21.34 -28.67
CA PHE A 35 40.63 20.03 -29.06
C PHE A 35 40.63 19.76 -30.57
N GLY A 36 40.08 20.67 -31.39
CA GLY A 36 39.96 20.50 -32.85
C GLY A 36 38.98 19.40 -33.28
N VAL A 37 38.01 19.04 -32.43
CA VAL A 37 37.12 17.88 -32.61
C VAL A 37 35.74 18.24 -33.14
N ASP A 38 35.11 17.29 -33.82
CA ASP A 38 33.80 17.43 -34.47
C ASP A 38 32.60 17.13 -33.53
N ALA A 39 31.39 17.23 -34.07
CA ALA A 39 30.14 17.00 -33.35
C ALA A 39 29.97 15.53 -32.93
N THR A 40 30.45 14.58 -33.73
CA THR A 40 30.46 13.14 -33.48
C THR A 40 31.31 12.80 -32.26
N ALA A 41 32.56 13.27 -32.25
CA ALA A 41 33.50 13.10 -31.15
C ALA A 41 32.95 13.74 -29.87
N PHE A 42 32.49 15.00 -29.94
CA PHE A 42 31.90 15.63 -28.75
C PHE A 42 30.66 14.85 -28.26
N GLY A 43 29.76 14.42 -29.16
CA GLY A 43 28.62 13.58 -28.82
C GLY A 43 29.01 12.29 -28.11
N PHE A 44 30.10 11.64 -28.56
CA PHE A 44 30.67 10.46 -27.89
C PHE A 44 31.28 10.79 -26.51
N SER A 45 31.80 12.01 -26.30
CA SER A 45 32.21 12.48 -24.97
C SER A 45 31.04 12.66 -24.00
N SER A 46 29.84 12.99 -24.50
CA SER A 46 28.62 12.92 -23.70
C SER A 46 28.19 11.47 -23.46
N ALA A 47 28.28 10.58 -24.45
CA ALA A 47 28.00 9.16 -24.27
C ALA A 47 28.92 8.47 -23.23
N ALA A 48 30.18 8.89 -23.12
CA ALA A 48 31.11 8.39 -22.12
C ALA A 48 30.59 8.54 -20.67
N TYR A 49 29.92 9.66 -20.36
CA TYR A 49 29.25 9.86 -19.07
C TYR A 49 28.16 8.81 -18.82
N TYR A 50 27.31 8.56 -19.81
CA TYR A 50 26.20 7.61 -19.69
C TYR A 50 26.69 6.15 -19.58
N PHE A 51 27.80 5.78 -20.24
CA PHE A 51 28.44 4.48 -20.00
C PHE A 51 28.97 4.33 -18.57
N GLY A 52 29.59 5.38 -18.01
CA GLY A 52 30.04 5.40 -16.61
C GLY A 52 28.89 5.29 -15.62
N TYR A 53 27.84 6.11 -15.80
CA TYR A 53 26.63 6.10 -14.98
C TYR A 53 25.89 4.76 -15.06
N ALA A 54 25.69 4.29 -16.30
CA ALA A 54 25.25 2.97 -16.74
C ALA A 54 25.84 1.82 -15.92
N GLY A 55 27.14 1.61 -16.15
CA GLY A 55 27.89 0.49 -15.60
C GLY A 55 28.07 0.54 -14.08
N MET A 56 28.02 1.73 -13.47
CA MET A 56 28.24 1.86 -12.03
C MET A 56 26.98 1.71 -11.16
N GLN A 57 25.75 1.64 -11.69
CA GLN A 57 24.55 1.50 -10.85
C GLN A 57 24.61 0.26 -9.94
N ILE A 58 24.99 -0.91 -10.48
CA ILE A 58 25.07 -2.16 -9.70
C ILE A 58 26.28 -2.16 -8.74
N PRO A 59 27.52 -1.81 -9.16
CA PRO A 59 28.64 -1.63 -8.24
C PRO A 59 28.38 -0.64 -7.10
N VAL A 60 27.77 0.51 -7.39
CA VAL A 60 27.49 1.55 -6.38
C VAL A 60 26.42 1.10 -5.39
N ALA A 61 25.37 0.41 -5.82
CA ALA A 61 24.39 -0.18 -4.91
C ALA A 61 25.07 -1.15 -3.92
N PHE A 62 25.87 -2.10 -4.42
CA PHE A 62 26.61 -3.03 -3.57
C PHE A 62 27.61 -2.33 -2.62
N LEU A 63 28.29 -1.28 -3.08
CA LEU A 63 29.18 -0.48 -2.24
C LEU A 63 28.39 0.27 -1.14
N LEU A 64 27.24 0.85 -1.46
CA LEU A 64 26.38 1.56 -0.50
C LEU A 64 25.91 0.62 0.61
N ASP A 65 25.53 -0.62 0.27
CA ASP A 65 25.10 -1.62 1.25
C ASP A 65 26.25 -2.19 2.08
N ARG A 66 27.46 -2.33 1.51
CA ARG A 66 28.62 -2.89 2.21
C ARG A 66 29.45 -1.88 3.02
N LEU A 67 29.51 -0.62 2.59
CA LEU A 67 30.40 0.40 3.16
C LEU A 67 29.66 1.58 3.81
N GLY A 68 28.35 1.71 3.59
CA GLY A 68 27.51 2.79 4.07
C GLY A 68 27.55 4.05 3.19
N SER A 69 26.40 4.71 3.07
CA SER A 69 26.22 5.99 2.38
C SER A 69 27.24 7.05 2.82
N ARG A 70 27.63 7.06 4.10
CA ARG A 70 28.61 8.01 4.66
C ARG A 70 30.00 7.88 4.05
N LYS A 71 30.40 6.71 3.55
CA LYS A 71 31.70 6.52 2.89
C LYS A 71 31.58 6.65 1.37
N VAL A 72 30.60 5.98 0.78
CA VAL A 72 30.51 5.86 -0.70
C VAL A 72 30.14 7.18 -1.35
N ILE A 73 29.18 7.93 -0.79
CA ILE A 73 28.71 9.16 -1.42
C ILE A 73 29.84 10.20 -1.51
N PRO A 74 30.62 10.52 -0.45
CA PRO A 74 31.80 11.39 -0.56
C PRO A 74 32.85 10.90 -1.57
N ILE A 75 33.13 9.60 -1.63
CA ILE A 75 34.09 9.04 -2.61
C ILE A 75 33.61 9.29 -4.04
N CYS A 76 32.32 9.06 -4.31
CA CYS A 76 31.70 9.34 -5.60
C CYS A 76 31.66 10.84 -5.94
N VAL A 77 31.42 11.72 -4.96
CA VAL A 77 31.49 13.18 -5.16
C VAL A 77 32.93 13.60 -5.51
N ILE A 78 33.94 13.09 -4.80
CA ILE A 78 35.36 13.36 -5.08
C ILE A 78 35.75 12.85 -6.46
N LEU A 79 35.31 11.64 -6.85
CA LEU A 79 35.55 11.07 -8.17
C LEU A 79 35.00 11.97 -9.28
N SER A 80 33.74 12.40 -9.17
CA SER A 80 33.17 13.35 -10.14
C SER A 80 33.90 14.70 -10.13
N SER A 81 34.23 15.25 -8.95
CA SER A 81 34.90 16.55 -8.82
C SER A 81 36.30 16.56 -9.46
N ALA A 82 37.11 15.53 -9.18
CA ALA A 82 38.45 15.37 -9.76
C ALA A 82 38.40 15.16 -11.28
N ALA A 83 37.36 14.46 -11.76
CA ALA A 83 37.13 14.30 -13.18
C ALA A 83 36.65 15.59 -13.87
N THR A 84 35.81 16.40 -13.21
CA THR A 84 35.42 17.75 -13.67
C THR A 84 36.64 18.68 -13.80
N PHE A 85 37.58 18.61 -12.86
CA PHE A 85 38.86 19.33 -12.95
C PHE A 85 39.73 18.82 -14.12
N LEU A 86 39.87 17.49 -14.27
CA LEU A 86 40.61 16.87 -15.37
C LEU A 86 40.04 17.27 -16.75
N PHE A 87 38.71 17.32 -16.89
CA PHE A 87 38.02 17.76 -18.11
C PHE A 87 38.41 19.18 -18.53
N ALA A 88 38.51 20.11 -17.58
CA ALA A 88 38.87 21.50 -17.87
C ALA A 88 40.35 21.67 -18.26
N HIS A 89 41.27 21.02 -17.53
CA HIS A 89 42.71 21.27 -17.66
C HIS A 89 43.46 20.34 -18.62
N THR A 90 42.89 19.20 -19.00
CA THR A 90 43.55 18.28 -19.96
C THR A 90 43.81 18.94 -21.31
N GLN A 91 44.91 18.54 -21.98
CA GLN A 91 45.26 18.93 -23.35
C GLN A 91 45.14 17.76 -24.34
N HIS A 92 44.65 16.59 -23.90
CA HIS A 92 44.44 15.42 -24.76
C HIS A 92 42.99 14.94 -24.71
N TRP A 93 42.42 14.69 -25.88
CA TRP A 93 41.03 14.26 -26.06
C TRP A 93 40.70 12.96 -25.32
N SER A 94 41.61 11.99 -25.29
CA SER A 94 41.42 10.71 -24.58
C SER A 94 41.13 10.90 -23.07
N PHE A 95 41.74 11.91 -22.44
CA PHE A 95 41.45 12.24 -21.04
C PHE A 95 40.12 12.99 -20.86
N VAL A 96 39.60 13.67 -21.89
CA VAL A 96 38.22 14.21 -21.87
C VAL A 96 37.21 13.07 -21.79
N LEU A 97 37.41 12.00 -22.58
CA LEU A 97 36.56 10.80 -22.55
C LEU A 97 36.65 10.08 -21.21
N ILE A 98 37.86 9.87 -20.68
CA ILE A 98 38.08 9.27 -19.34
C ILE A 98 37.43 10.12 -18.25
N ALA A 99 37.61 11.45 -18.29
CA ALA A 99 36.98 12.37 -17.36
C ALA A 99 35.45 12.28 -17.42
N ARG A 100 34.83 12.33 -18.61
CA ARG A 100 33.37 12.21 -18.75
C ARG A 100 32.86 10.88 -18.18
N PHE A 101 33.53 9.77 -18.46
CA PHE A 101 33.22 8.47 -17.87
C PHE A 101 33.32 8.49 -16.33
N MET A 102 34.40 9.05 -15.77
CA MET A 102 34.59 9.16 -14.32
C MET A 102 33.54 10.06 -13.63
N VAL A 103 33.13 11.17 -14.28
CA VAL A 103 32.03 12.02 -13.78
C VAL A 103 30.76 11.19 -13.66
N GLY A 104 30.36 10.47 -14.72
CA GLY A 104 29.16 9.63 -14.72
C GLY A 104 29.24 8.46 -13.74
N ALA A 105 30.41 7.83 -13.61
CA ALA A 105 30.68 6.77 -12.64
C ALA A 105 30.47 7.21 -11.19
N GLY A 106 30.85 8.45 -10.84
CA GLY A 106 30.52 9.05 -9.54
C GLY A 106 29.05 9.45 -9.42
N SER A 107 28.46 10.05 -10.47
CA SER A 107 27.06 10.47 -10.50
C SER A 107 26.05 9.38 -10.13
N ALA A 108 26.36 8.10 -10.43
CA ALA A 108 25.51 6.96 -10.08
C ALA A 108 25.12 6.90 -8.58
N ALA A 109 25.97 7.41 -7.68
CA ALA A 109 25.67 7.46 -6.24
C ALA A 109 24.72 8.59 -5.82
N GLY A 110 24.36 9.53 -6.71
CA GLY A 110 23.44 10.63 -6.40
C GLY A 110 22.06 10.14 -5.99
N PHE A 111 21.37 9.46 -6.92
CA PHE A 111 20.05 8.91 -6.63
C PHE A 111 20.12 7.71 -5.67
N LEU A 112 21.00 6.74 -5.94
CA LEU A 112 21.11 5.51 -5.13
C LEU A 112 21.50 5.81 -3.69
N GLY A 113 22.43 6.75 -3.47
CA GLY A 113 22.83 7.18 -2.14
C GLY A 113 21.72 7.92 -1.38
N THR A 114 20.96 8.78 -2.07
CA THR A 114 19.80 9.46 -1.46
C THR A 114 18.71 8.46 -1.09
N SER A 115 18.38 7.54 -2.00
CA SER A 115 17.45 6.42 -1.78
C SER A 115 17.83 5.58 -0.57
N ARG A 116 19.12 5.19 -0.47
CA ARG A 116 19.65 4.41 0.67
C ARG A 116 19.60 5.15 1.99
N VAL A 117 19.78 6.48 1.98
CA VAL A 117 19.62 7.31 3.19
C VAL A 117 18.15 7.43 3.58
N ILE A 118 17.21 7.49 2.63
CA ILE A 118 15.77 7.51 2.92
C ILE A 118 15.36 6.20 3.62
N SER A 119 15.76 5.03 3.11
CA SER A 119 15.44 3.74 3.72
C SER A 119 16.11 3.47 5.07
N LEU A 120 17.09 4.29 5.48
CA LEU A 120 17.72 4.26 6.80
C LEU A 120 17.08 5.22 7.83
N TRP A 121 16.38 6.27 7.38
CA TRP A 121 15.97 7.39 8.25
C TRP A 121 14.46 7.67 8.27
N PHE A 122 13.67 7.00 7.42
CA PHE A 122 12.22 7.19 7.31
C PHE A 122 11.48 5.85 7.19
N ASN A 123 10.29 5.77 7.79
CA ASN A 123 9.45 4.58 7.78
C ASN A 123 9.01 4.20 6.35
N HIS A 124 8.66 2.91 6.14
CA HIS A 124 8.31 2.35 4.83
C HIS A 124 7.19 3.14 4.12
N GLU A 125 6.12 3.50 4.84
CA GLU A 125 5.03 4.37 4.37
C GLU A 125 5.51 5.71 3.78
N GLN A 126 6.57 6.29 4.35
CA GLN A 126 7.10 7.59 3.95
C GLN A 126 8.14 7.48 2.83
N TYR A 127 8.69 6.28 2.57
CA TYR A 127 9.77 6.07 1.60
C TYR A 127 9.38 6.58 0.21
N ALA A 128 8.21 6.17 -0.31
CA ALA A 128 7.73 6.60 -1.63
C ALA A 128 7.54 8.13 -1.72
N LYS A 129 7.05 8.76 -0.64
CA LYS A 129 6.88 10.22 -0.55
C LYS A 129 8.22 10.95 -0.62
N TRP A 130 9.24 10.50 0.14
CA TRP A 130 10.56 11.12 0.12
C TRP A 130 11.34 10.86 -1.18
N ILE A 131 11.13 9.71 -1.84
CA ILE A 131 11.64 9.48 -3.21
C ILE A 131 10.99 10.45 -4.21
N GLY A 132 9.68 10.67 -4.14
CA GLY A 132 8.99 11.65 -4.99
C GLY A 132 9.52 13.08 -4.79
N ILE A 133 9.68 13.52 -3.53
CA ILE A 133 10.27 14.82 -3.19
C ILE A 133 11.74 14.89 -3.67
N THR A 134 12.49 13.78 -3.61
CA THR A 134 13.88 13.70 -4.11
C THR A 134 13.98 13.96 -5.60
N PHE A 135 13.07 13.42 -6.42
CA PHE A 135 13.02 13.72 -7.85
C PHE A 135 12.65 15.19 -8.11
N GLY A 136 11.63 15.71 -7.43
CA GLY A 136 11.21 17.11 -7.57
C GLY A 136 12.34 18.10 -7.25
N VAL A 137 12.94 17.97 -6.07
CA VAL A 137 14.00 18.88 -5.60
C VAL A 137 15.35 18.60 -6.29
N GLY A 138 15.65 17.35 -6.65
CA GLY A 138 16.89 16.99 -7.36
C GLY A 138 16.97 17.62 -8.76
N LEU A 139 15.85 17.67 -9.48
CA LEU A 139 15.76 18.32 -10.80
C LEU A 139 15.95 19.85 -10.76
N VAL A 140 15.93 20.49 -9.58
CA VAL A 140 16.36 21.88 -9.43
C VAL A 140 17.85 22.03 -9.81
N GLY A 141 18.67 21.00 -9.61
CA GLY A 141 20.05 20.95 -10.10
C GLY A 141 20.15 21.08 -11.63
N ALA A 142 19.21 20.50 -12.38
CA ALA A 142 19.17 20.63 -13.83
C ALA A 142 18.78 22.05 -14.28
N PHE A 143 17.87 22.72 -13.55
CA PHE A 143 17.55 24.14 -13.78
C PHE A 143 18.78 25.05 -13.57
N TYR A 144 19.55 24.86 -12.48
CA TYR A 144 20.77 25.63 -12.25
C TYR A 144 21.89 25.29 -13.24
N GLY A 145 21.96 24.03 -13.70
CA GLY A 145 22.87 23.59 -14.77
C GLY A 145 22.57 24.20 -16.15
N GLY A 146 21.42 24.86 -16.33
CA GLY A 146 21.07 25.62 -17.52
C GLY A 146 21.50 27.09 -17.45
N ARG A 147 20.53 28.01 -17.44
CA ARG A 147 20.77 29.47 -17.56
C ARG A 147 21.81 30.03 -16.57
N PRO A 148 21.81 29.69 -15.26
CA PRO A 148 22.78 30.26 -14.31
C PRO A 148 24.22 29.92 -14.64
N ILE A 149 24.52 28.65 -14.95
CA ILE A 149 25.86 28.24 -15.41
C ILE A 149 26.21 28.90 -16.75
N ALA A 150 25.27 29.02 -17.69
CA ALA A 150 25.51 29.72 -18.96
C ALA A 150 25.91 31.19 -18.78
N SER A 151 25.33 31.90 -17.80
CA SER A 151 25.71 33.29 -17.45
C SER A 151 27.14 33.33 -16.89
N LEU A 152 27.43 32.49 -15.89
CA LEU A 152 28.76 32.40 -15.28
C LEU A 152 29.85 32.03 -16.31
N MET A 153 29.53 31.19 -17.30
CA MET A 153 30.46 30.84 -18.38
C MET A 153 30.75 32.03 -19.30
N SER A 154 29.74 32.85 -19.62
CA SER A 154 29.95 34.09 -20.40
C SER A 154 30.68 35.20 -19.63
N GLU A 155 30.60 35.22 -18.30
CA GLU A 155 31.19 36.26 -17.45
C GLU A 155 32.62 35.91 -16.96
N LEU A 156 32.86 34.64 -16.64
CA LEU A 156 34.10 34.16 -16.01
C LEU A 156 34.97 33.29 -16.93
N GLY A 157 34.42 32.81 -18.04
CA GLY A 157 35.03 31.81 -18.92
C GLY A 157 34.85 30.38 -18.40
N TRP A 158 34.61 29.43 -19.31
CA TRP A 158 34.19 28.07 -18.96
C TRP A 158 35.15 27.35 -17.99
N ILE A 159 36.46 27.43 -18.18
CA ILE A 159 37.47 26.77 -17.32
C ILE A 159 37.27 27.15 -15.85
N ARG A 160 37.09 28.44 -15.54
CA ARG A 160 36.89 28.91 -14.15
C ARG A 160 35.58 28.41 -13.55
N VAL A 161 34.54 28.21 -14.37
CA VAL A 161 33.27 27.63 -13.93
C VAL A 161 33.43 26.14 -13.64
N PHE A 162 34.18 25.39 -14.46
CA PHE A 162 34.52 24.00 -14.18
C PHE A 162 35.39 23.84 -12.93
N ASP A 163 36.36 24.73 -12.71
CA ASP A 163 37.13 24.79 -11.46
C ASP A 163 36.23 25.07 -10.25
N GLY A 164 35.32 26.05 -10.35
CA GLY A 164 34.33 26.35 -9.32
C GLY A 164 33.41 25.16 -9.00
N MET A 165 32.96 24.43 -10.02
CA MET A 165 32.19 23.20 -9.84
C MET A 165 33.01 22.10 -9.17
N ALA A 166 34.29 21.91 -9.53
CA ALA A 166 35.15 20.93 -8.87
C ALA A 166 35.38 21.26 -7.39
N TRP A 167 35.70 22.52 -7.06
CA TRP A 167 35.86 22.98 -5.67
C TRP A 167 34.58 22.86 -4.85
N LEU A 168 33.42 23.22 -5.42
CA LEU A 168 32.11 23.03 -4.78
C LEU A 168 31.86 21.55 -4.45
N GLY A 169 32.23 20.64 -5.35
CA GLY A 169 32.13 19.19 -5.14
C GLY A 169 33.04 18.68 -4.02
N ILE A 170 34.28 19.18 -3.90
CA ILE A 170 35.16 18.85 -2.76
C ILE A 170 34.57 19.34 -1.43
N VAL A 171 34.04 20.58 -1.38
CA VAL A 171 33.37 21.11 -0.18
C VAL A 171 32.13 20.27 0.18
N LEU A 172 31.34 19.86 -0.83
CA LEU A 172 30.18 18.99 -0.65
C LEU A 172 30.59 17.60 -0.14
N ALA A 173 31.65 17.00 -0.66
CA ALA A 173 32.16 15.70 -0.22
C ALA A 173 32.59 15.71 1.26
N VAL A 174 33.34 16.75 1.67
CA VAL A 174 33.74 16.95 3.08
C VAL A 174 32.51 17.15 3.96
N THR A 175 31.54 17.96 3.51
CA THR A 175 30.27 18.20 4.23
C THR A 175 29.51 16.89 4.46
N ILE A 176 29.32 16.08 3.40
CA ILE A 176 28.64 14.79 3.51
C ILE A 176 29.42 13.85 4.46
N PHE A 177 30.75 13.74 4.34
CA PHE A 177 31.55 12.84 5.17
C PHE A 177 31.51 13.19 6.68
N VAL A 178 31.51 14.48 7.01
CA VAL A 178 31.49 14.98 8.40
C VAL A 178 30.09 14.88 9.02
N PHE A 179 29.06 15.34 8.30
CA PHE A 179 27.71 15.54 8.84
C PHE A 179 26.73 14.41 8.56
N LEU A 180 26.86 13.63 7.47
CA LEU A 180 26.00 12.47 7.24
C LEU A 180 26.30 11.40 8.30
N ARG A 181 25.24 10.84 8.88
CA ARG A 181 25.27 9.77 9.88
C ARG A 181 24.29 8.68 9.49
N GLU A 182 24.54 7.48 10.00
CA GLU A 182 23.71 6.30 9.81
C GLU A 182 23.31 5.78 11.20
N PRO A 183 22.10 5.21 11.37
CA PRO A 183 21.65 4.67 12.65
C PRO A 183 22.46 3.43 13.03
N VAL A 184 22.80 3.27 14.31
CA VAL A 184 23.79 2.27 14.79
C VAL A 184 23.43 0.82 14.46
N GLN A 185 22.14 0.51 14.26
CA GLN A 185 21.66 -0.83 13.88
C GLN A 185 21.75 -1.14 12.37
N SER A 186 22.12 -0.18 11.50
CA SER A 186 22.09 -0.34 10.04
C SER A 186 22.96 -1.49 9.51
N ASN A 187 24.07 -1.80 10.18
CA ASN A 187 25.10 -2.74 9.75
C ASN A 187 24.72 -4.24 9.87
N ARG A 188 23.52 -4.59 10.36
CA ARG A 188 23.08 -6.00 10.48
C ARG A 188 21.84 -6.36 9.65
N ALA A 189 20.88 -5.44 9.49
CA ALA A 189 19.58 -5.77 8.89
C ALA A 189 19.59 -5.92 7.34
N VAL A 190 20.66 -5.56 6.64
CA VAL A 190 20.68 -5.48 5.17
C VAL A 190 21.52 -6.57 4.49
N SER A 191 22.37 -7.27 5.24
CA SER A 191 23.23 -8.35 4.70
C SER A 191 22.47 -9.61 4.27
N GLU A 192 21.25 -9.84 4.76
CA GLU A 192 20.53 -11.10 4.55
C GLU A 192 19.64 -11.10 3.30
N GLY A 193 19.10 -9.95 2.91
CA GLY A 193 18.27 -9.81 1.70
C GLY A 193 19.04 -9.87 0.38
N PHE A 194 20.36 -9.62 0.40
CA PHE A 194 21.24 -9.64 -0.79
C PHE A 194 21.94 -10.99 -1.03
N THR A 195 21.45 -12.06 -0.39
CA THR A 195 22.00 -13.43 -0.49
C THR A 195 21.57 -14.17 -1.77
N GLY A 196 20.53 -13.70 -2.45
CA GLY A 196 20.18 -14.14 -3.80
C GLY A 196 21.24 -13.69 -4.81
N SER A 197 21.62 -14.57 -5.74
CA SER A 197 22.58 -14.19 -6.80
C SER A 197 21.94 -13.16 -7.73
N ILE A 198 22.39 -11.90 -7.64
CA ILE A 198 21.97 -10.77 -8.47
C ILE A 198 22.02 -11.13 -9.96
N GLY A 199 23.04 -11.90 -10.37
CA GLY A 199 23.18 -12.39 -11.74
C GLY A 199 22.02 -13.31 -12.18
N LYS A 200 21.50 -14.16 -11.30
CA LYS A 200 20.30 -14.99 -11.58
C LYS A 200 19.03 -14.14 -11.67
N GLN A 201 18.88 -13.16 -10.78
CA GLN A 201 17.73 -12.24 -10.80
C GLN A 201 17.72 -11.37 -12.07
N LEU A 202 18.87 -10.78 -12.42
CA LEU A 202 19.07 -10.01 -13.64
C LEU A 202 18.84 -10.87 -14.91
N TRP A 203 19.31 -12.12 -14.91
CA TRP A 203 19.04 -13.06 -15.99
C TRP A 203 17.54 -13.34 -16.14
N ALA A 204 16.81 -13.56 -15.05
CA ALA A 204 15.36 -13.77 -15.08
C ALA A 204 14.59 -12.53 -15.60
N VAL A 205 15.07 -11.32 -15.29
CA VAL A 205 14.55 -10.05 -15.83
C VAL A 205 14.80 -9.96 -17.34
N ILE A 206 16.02 -10.26 -17.80
CA ILE A 206 16.40 -10.21 -19.22
C ILE A 206 15.67 -11.30 -20.04
N GLN A 207 15.36 -12.45 -19.44
CA GLN A 207 14.58 -13.51 -20.08
C GLN A 207 13.10 -13.14 -20.30
N ASN A 208 12.58 -12.05 -19.70
CA ASN A 208 11.21 -11.60 -19.94
C ASN A 208 11.16 -10.65 -21.16
N PRO A 209 10.66 -11.09 -22.33
CA PRO A 209 10.73 -10.29 -23.56
C PRO A 209 9.92 -9.00 -23.46
N LYS A 210 8.84 -8.95 -22.66
CA LYS A 210 8.06 -7.73 -22.47
C LYS A 210 8.87 -6.65 -21.74
N ILE A 211 9.73 -7.04 -20.80
CA ILE A 211 10.61 -6.09 -20.08
C ILE A 211 11.71 -5.59 -21.01
N VAL A 212 12.32 -6.48 -21.81
CA VAL A 212 13.32 -6.07 -22.80
C VAL A 212 12.74 -5.11 -23.85
N ILE A 213 11.52 -5.37 -24.35
CA ILE A 213 10.86 -4.47 -25.30
C ILE A 213 10.49 -3.14 -24.62
N MET A 214 9.96 -3.14 -23.38
CA MET A 214 9.71 -1.89 -22.65
C MET A 214 11.00 -1.11 -22.34
N ALA A 215 12.11 -1.80 -22.08
CA ALA A 215 13.43 -1.19 -21.92
C ALA A 215 13.88 -0.50 -23.21
N PHE A 216 13.68 -1.17 -24.36
CA PHE A 216 13.94 -0.60 -25.68
C PHE A 216 13.03 0.59 -26.01
N CYS A 217 11.73 0.54 -25.67
CA CYS A 217 10.84 1.70 -25.79
C CYS A 217 11.30 2.87 -24.90
N SER A 218 11.74 2.60 -23.67
CA SER A 218 12.29 3.63 -22.77
C SER A 218 13.58 4.24 -23.33
N LEU A 219 14.47 3.43 -23.89
CA LEU A 219 15.69 3.85 -24.59
C LEU A 219 15.37 4.78 -25.78
N LEU A 220 14.39 4.41 -26.62
CA LEU A 220 13.97 5.22 -27.77
C LEU A 220 13.33 6.54 -27.35
N MET A 221 12.46 6.51 -26.33
CA MET A 221 11.67 7.67 -25.92
C MET A 221 12.49 8.64 -25.05
N VAL A 222 13.05 8.16 -23.93
CA VAL A 222 13.82 9.00 -22.97
C VAL A 222 15.13 9.45 -23.59
N GLY A 223 15.95 8.51 -24.06
CA GLY A 223 17.34 8.77 -24.45
C GLY A 223 17.50 9.76 -25.60
N SER A 224 16.52 9.82 -26.50
CA SER A 224 16.51 10.79 -27.59
C SER A 224 16.26 12.22 -27.08
N LEU A 225 15.30 12.41 -26.18
CA LEU A 225 15.03 13.70 -25.56
C LEU A 225 16.18 14.12 -24.64
N GLU A 226 16.84 13.18 -23.95
CA GLU A 226 18.07 13.46 -23.19
C GLU A 226 19.15 14.09 -24.09
N GLY A 227 19.34 13.60 -25.32
CA GLY A 227 20.28 14.20 -26.28
C GLY A 227 20.03 15.69 -26.55
N PHE A 228 18.76 16.11 -26.63
CA PHE A 228 18.41 17.53 -26.75
C PHE A 228 18.56 18.28 -25.44
N ALA A 229 17.97 17.75 -24.36
CA ALA A 229 17.85 18.44 -23.08
C ALA A 229 19.20 18.63 -22.36
N ASP A 230 20.14 17.70 -22.56
CA ASP A 230 21.47 17.77 -21.96
C ASP A 230 22.46 18.63 -22.73
N MET A 231 22.34 18.67 -24.06
CA MET A 231 23.45 19.08 -24.92
C MET A 231 23.01 19.80 -26.19
N TRP A 232 22.32 19.13 -27.11
CA TRP A 232 22.14 19.65 -28.47
C TRP A 232 21.14 20.81 -28.55
N GLY A 233 20.21 20.91 -27.59
CA GLY A 233 19.10 21.87 -27.66
C GLY A 233 19.49 23.33 -27.48
N VAL A 234 20.50 23.64 -26.66
CA VAL A 234 20.98 25.02 -26.48
C VAL A 234 21.67 25.51 -27.75
N SER A 235 22.46 24.65 -28.39
CA SER A 235 23.15 24.97 -29.65
C SER A 235 22.17 25.11 -30.83
N TYR A 236 21.16 24.24 -30.91
CA TYR A 236 20.07 24.37 -31.88
C TYR A 236 19.31 25.70 -31.70
N LEU A 237 18.78 25.97 -30.51
CA LEU A 237 17.95 27.17 -30.28
C LEU A 237 18.74 28.47 -30.47
N ALA A 238 20.04 28.51 -30.17
CA ALA A 238 20.90 29.67 -30.42
C ALA A 238 21.41 29.79 -31.87
N SER A 239 21.16 28.80 -32.74
CA SER A 239 21.50 28.85 -34.18
C SER A 239 20.28 29.05 -35.09
N GLU A 240 19.11 28.53 -34.70
CA GLU A 240 17.86 28.65 -35.45
C GLU A 240 17.07 29.93 -35.09
N TYR A 241 17.13 30.37 -33.83
CA TYR A 241 16.38 31.53 -33.35
C TYR A 241 17.32 32.67 -32.95
N PRO A 242 16.86 33.95 -32.99
CA PRO A 242 17.62 35.10 -32.51
C PRO A 242 17.65 35.17 -30.97
N PHE A 243 18.13 34.10 -30.33
CA PHE A 243 18.21 33.95 -28.88
C PHE A 243 19.68 33.82 -28.43
N THR A 244 20.02 34.43 -27.30
CA THR A 244 21.34 34.24 -26.68
C THR A 244 21.49 32.82 -26.12
N LYS A 245 22.73 32.34 -25.91
CA LYS A 245 23.00 31.05 -25.21
C LYS A 245 22.23 30.95 -23.88
N GLN A 246 22.13 32.05 -23.13
CA GLN A 246 21.42 32.11 -21.85
C GLN A 246 19.89 32.04 -22.00
N GLN A 247 19.32 32.60 -23.07
CA GLN A 247 17.88 32.46 -23.39
C GLN A 247 17.55 31.04 -23.87
N ALA A 248 18.38 30.47 -24.74
CA ALA A 248 18.26 29.08 -25.21
C ALA A 248 18.35 28.08 -24.03
N ALA A 249 19.34 28.24 -23.14
CA ALA A 249 19.45 27.43 -21.93
C ALA A 249 18.24 27.59 -20.98
N PHE A 250 17.62 28.78 -20.93
CA PHE A 250 16.39 28.99 -20.15
C PHE A 250 15.18 28.25 -20.76
N LEU A 251 15.04 28.24 -22.09
CA LEU A 251 14.00 27.48 -22.78
C LEU A 251 14.11 25.97 -22.53
N VAL A 252 15.31 25.40 -22.69
CA VAL A 252 15.56 23.97 -22.41
C VAL A 252 15.25 23.63 -20.94
N SER A 253 15.50 24.56 -20.02
CA SER A 253 15.23 24.36 -18.58
C SER A 253 13.75 24.13 -18.25
N PHE A 254 12.80 24.51 -19.12
CA PHE A 254 11.37 24.22 -18.91
C PHE A 254 11.05 22.73 -18.99
N ILE A 255 11.85 21.91 -19.70
CA ILE A 255 11.70 20.44 -19.70
C ILE A 255 11.87 19.90 -18.27
N PHE A 256 12.94 20.32 -17.58
CA PHE A 256 13.20 19.90 -16.20
C PHE A 256 12.21 20.48 -15.18
N MET A 257 11.55 21.60 -15.48
CA MET A 257 10.40 22.08 -14.68
C MET A 257 9.16 21.20 -14.89
N GLY A 258 8.83 20.87 -16.13
CA GLY A 258 7.70 20.01 -16.47
C GLY A 258 7.80 18.63 -15.82
N MET A 259 9.01 18.05 -15.80
CA MET A 259 9.28 16.77 -15.16
C MET A 259 8.95 16.73 -13.65
N GLN A 260 9.05 17.86 -12.93
CA GLN A 260 8.72 17.90 -11.49
C GLN A 260 7.22 17.71 -11.24
N VAL A 261 6.37 18.10 -12.20
CA VAL A 261 4.90 17.97 -12.12
C VAL A 261 4.41 16.70 -12.81
N GLY A 262 5.06 16.30 -13.91
CA GLY A 262 4.65 15.19 -14.76
C GLY A 262 4.60 13.83 -14.06
N GLY A 263 5.54 13.54 -13.17
CA GLY A 263 5.61 12.25 -12.46
C GLY A 263 4.33 11.92 -11.69
N PRO A 264 3.95 12.73 -10.68
CA PRO A 264 2.69 12.56 -9.96
C PRO A 264 1.45 12.65 -10.85
N LEU A 265 1.43 13.59 -11.81
CA LEU A 265 0.28 13.84 -12.68
C LEU A 265 -0.04 12.64 -13.59
N LEU A 266 0.97 12.11 -14.29
CA LEU A 266 0.80 10.96 -15.18
C LEU A 266 0.53 9.67 -14.40
N ALA A 267 1.16 9.48 -13.22
CA ALA A 267 0.91 8.32 -12.37
C ALA A 267 -0.54 8.32 -11.82
N TRP A 268 -1.04 9.49 -11.40
CA TRP A 268 -2.45 9.66 -11.00
C TRP A 268 -3.41 9.37 -12.17
N PHE A 269 -3.14 9.92 -13.35
CA PHE A 269 -4.00 9.71 -14.53
C PHE A 269 -4.00 8.25 -14.99
N ALA A 270 -2.83 7.61 -15.11
CA ALA A 270 -2.71 6.22 -15.52
C ALA A 270 -3.38 5.23 -14.56
N SER A 271 -3.25 5.46 -13.24
CA SER A 271 -3.92 4.64 -12.21
C SER A 271 -5.43 4.89 -12.14
N ARG A 272 -5.89 6.15 -12.26
CA ARG A 272 -7.31 6.52 -12.24
C ARG A 272 -8.13 5.89 -13.37
N PHE A 273 -7.49 5.57 -14.50
CA PHE A 273 -8.14 4.97 -15.69
C PHE A 273 -7.62 3.56 -16.05
N GLN A 274 -6.72 2.98 -15.23
CA GLN A 274 -6.05 1.68 -15.45
C GLN A 274 -5.50 1.54 -16.89
N ALA A 275 -4.82 2.61 -17.34
CA ALA A 275 -4.51 2.87 -18.75
C ALA A 275 -2.99 3.11 -18.96
N TYR A 276 -2.14 2.37 -18.25
CA TYR A 276 -0.69 2.62 -18.24
C TYR A 276 -0.07 2.59 -19.64
N TYR A 277 -0.34 1.56 -20.46
CA TYR A 277 0.21 1.46 -21.82
C TYR A 277 -0.29 2.60 -22.72
N GLU A 278 -1.58 2.93 -22.62
CA GLU A 278 -2.23 3.95 -23.45
C GLU A 278 -1.76 5.37 -23.10
N VAL A 279 -1.64 5.70 -21.82
CA VAL A 279 -1.14 7.00 -21.35
C VAL A 279 0.35 7.17 -21.68
N THR A 280 1.15 6.11 -21.49
CA THR A 280 2.58 6.12 -21.83
C THR A 280 2.80 6.29 -23.34
N ALA A 281 2.02 5.60 -24.18
CA ALA A 281 2.07 5.78 -25.63
C ALA A 281 1.55 7.17 -26.07
N ALA A 282 0.42 7.63 -25.53
CA ALA A 282 -0.14 8.95 -25.85
C ALA A 282 0.83 10.10 -25.53
N THR A 283 1.51 10.04 -24.37
CA THR A 283 2.54 11.03 -24.01
C THR A 283 3.77 10.97 -24.91
N GLY A 284 4.15 9.79 -25.43
CA GLY A 284 5.15 9.65 -26.49
C GLY A 284 4.73 10.31 -27.82
N PHE A 285 3.51 10.04 -28.29
CA PHE A 285 2.97 10.67 -29.51
C PHE A 285 2.80 12.19 -29.36
N LEU A 286 2.35 12.68 -28.21
CA LEU A 286 2.23 14.12 -27.92
C LEU A 286 3.62 14.80 -27.84
N THR A 287 4.62 14.13 -27.24
CA THR A 287 6.01 14.60 -27.26
C THR A 287 6.50 14.74 -28.71
N ALA A 288 6.31 13.70 -29.52
CA ALA A 288 6.69 13.72 -30.93
C ALA A 288 5.96 14.81 -31.73
N PHE A 289 4.65 15.01 -31.50
CA PHE A 289 3.86 16.03 -32.17
C PHE A 289 4.36 17.45 -31.89
N ILE A 290 4.58 17.80 -30.61
CA ILE A 290 5.12 19.13 -30.24
C ILE A 290 6.52 19.32 -30.82
N PHE A 291 7.39 18.32 -30.68
CA PHE A 291 8.78 18.41 -31.14
C PHE A 291 8.88 18.51 -32.68
N ALA A 292 8.14 17.67 -33.41
CA ALA A 292 8.05 17.76 -34.86
C ALA A 292 7.44 19.08 -35.33
N SER A 293 6.45 19.64 -34.62
CA SER A 293 5.90 20.96 -34.94
C SER A 293 6.98 22.05 -34.87
N PHE A 294 7.81 22.05 -33.82
CA PHE A 294 8.92 22.99 -33.67
C PHE A 294 9.98 22.86 -34.77
N LEU A 295 10.24 21.64 -35.26
CA LEU A 295 11.20 21.38 -36.36
C LEU A 295 10.63 21.65 -37.76
N LEU A 296 9.31 21.52 -37.96
CA LEU A 296 8.63 21.77 -39.24
C LEU A 296 8.33 23.25 -39.49
N PHE A 297 8.04 24.02 -38.43
CA PHE A 297 7.66 25.42 -38.52
C PHE A 297 8.58 26.32 -37.65
N PRO A 298 9.90 26.34 -37.91
CA PRO A 298 10.82 27.24 -37.22
C PRO A 298 10.36 28.70 -37.36
N HIS A 299 10.72 29.52 -36.38
CA HIS A 299 10.29 30.92 -36.21
C HIS A 299 8.77 31.16 -36.02
N SER A 300 7.90 30.19 -36.32
CA SER A 300 6.44 30.33 -36.11
C SER A 300 6.05 30.31 -34.62
N PHE A 301 6.96 29.86 -33.75
CA PHE A 301 6.77 29.78 -32.30
C PHE A 301 7.58 30.87 -31.58
N GLY A 302 6.87 31.83 -30.98
CA GLY A 302 7.47 32.81 -30.09
C GLY A 302 7.97 32.20 -28.77
N PHE A 303 8.86 32.90 -28.06
CA PHE A 303 9.55 32.44 -26.85
C PHE A 303 8.63 31.76 -25.81
N ASN A 304 7.48 32.36 -25.51
CA ASN A 304 6.53 31.83 -24.51
C ASN A 304 5.87 30.51 -24.95
N LEU A 305 5.68 30.32 -26.27
CA LEU A 305 5.05 29.11 -26.82
C LEU A 305 6.08 27.96 -26.92
N LEU A 306 7.34 28.27 -27.22
CA LEU A 306 8.46 27.34 -27.06
C LEU A 306 8.59 26.90 -25.59
N ALA A 307 8.61 27.84 -24.64
CA ALA A 307 8.68 27.53 -23.21
C ALA A 307 7.50 26.64 -22.74
N GLY A 308 6.28 26.96 -23.16
CA GLY A 308 5.09 26.16 -22.87
C GLY A 308 5.16 24.75 -23.46
N GLY A 309 5.59 24.61 -24.72
CA GLY A 309 5.76 23.28 -25.35
C GLY A 309 6.88 22.46 -24.72
N PHE A 310 8.01 23.06 -24.37
CA PHE A 310 9.09 22.38 -23.62
C PHE A 310 8.64 21.97 -22.21
N PHE A 311 7.81 22.76 -21.53
CA PHE A 311 7.19 22.37 -20.27
C PHE A 311 6.26 21.16 -20.42
N TRP A 312 5.43 21.12 -21.47
CA TRP A 312 4.59 19.96 -21.78
C TRP A 312 5.40 18.72 -22.17
N ILE A 313 6.45 18.86 -22.99
CA ILE A 313 7.42 17.79 -23.28
C ILE A 313 8.06 17.26 -21.98
N GLY A 314 8.39 18.15 -21.05
CA GLY A 314 8.88 17.80 -19.70
C GLY A 314 7.88 16.98 -18.89
N ILE A 315 6.60 17.39 -18.86
CA ILE A 315 5.50 16.63 -18.24
C ILE A 315 5.38 15.25 -18.89
N PHE A 316 5.38 15.19 -20.22
CA PHE A 316 5.19 13.95 -20.97
C PHE A 316 6.35 12.97 -20.79
N CYS A 317 7.61 13.43 -20.73
CA CYS A 317 8.79 12.58 -20.50
C CYS A 317 8.73 11.75 -19.19
N CYS A 318 7.88 12.13 -18.24
CA CYS A 318 7.57 11.29 -17.08
C CYS A 318 6.89 9.95 -17.44
N TYR A 319 6.63 9.65 -18.72
CA TYR A 319 6.37 8.29 -19.21
C TYR A 319 7.40 7.26 -18.71
N GLN A 320 8.65 7.65 -18.42
CA GLN A 320 9.65 6.75 -17.82
C GLN A 320 9.20 6.16 -16.47
N VAL A 321 8.47 6.94 -15.66
CA VAL A 321 7.93 6.50 -14.36
C VAL A 321 6.84 5.44 -14.57
N LEU A 322 6.01 5.61 -15.62
CA LEU A 322 5.00 4.62 -16.00
C LEU A 322 5.64 3.33 -16.54
N ILE A 323 6.73 3.44 -17.31
CA ILE A 323 7.48 2.26 -17.79
C ILE A 323 8.11 1.50 -16.62
N PHE A 324 8.69 2.18 -15.63
CA PHE A 324 9.24 1.53 -14.43
C PHE A 324 8.13 0.86 -13.60
N ALA A 325 6.97 1.50 -13.45
CA ALA A 325 5.80 0.91 -12.79
C ALA A 325 5.33 -0.37 -13.53
N MET A 326 5.06 -0.28 -14.84
CA MET A 326 4.69 -1.43 -15.67
C MET A 326 5.72 -2.56 -15.59
N GLY A 327 7.02 -2.24 -15.62
CA GLY A 327 8.11 -3.19 -15.41
C GLY A 327 8.03 -3.96 -14.10
N SER A 328 7.78 -3.25 -12.99
CA SER A 328 7.61 -3.85 -11.66
C SER A 328 6.38 -4.75 -11.54
N PHE A 329 5.37 -4.56 -12.39
CA PHE A 329 4.17 -5.41 -12.46
C PHE A 329 4.37 -6.67 -13.31
N LEU A 330 5.49 -6.81 -14.04
CA LEU A 330 5.80 -7.98 -14.87
C LEU A 330 6.78 -8.97 -14.23
N VAL A 331 7.15 -8.78 -12.95
CA VAL A 331 8.11 -9.64 -12.23
C VAL A 331 7.64 -10.03 -10.83
N SER A 332 8.22 -11.10 -10.29
CA SER A 332 8.13 -11.44 -8.87
C SER A 332 8.74 -10.36 -7.97
N GLU A 333 8.32 -10.30 -6.71
CA GLU A 333 8.69 -9.21 -5.80
C GLU A 333 10.21 -9.07 -5.59
N GLU A 334 10.89 -10.22 -5.43
CA GLU A 334 12.36 -10.34 -5.35
C GLU A 334 13.08 -9.69 -6.55
N ASN A 335 12.47 -9.72 -7.72
CA ASN A 335 13.03 -9.20 -8.96
C ASN A 335 12.60 -7.75 -9.25
N ARG A 336 11.66 -7.14 -8.51
CA ARG A 336 11.16 -5.77 -8.80
C ARG A 336 12.25 -4.71 -8.79
N GLY A 337 13.13 -4.74 -7.78
CA GLY A 337 14.26 -3.81 -7.69
C GLY A 337 15.22 -3.94 -8.87
N VAL A 338 15.54 -5.18 -9.25
CA VAL A 338 16.42 -5.48 -10.40
C VAL A 338 15.76 -5.12 -11.73
N ALA A 339 14.45 -5.30 -11.89
CA ALA A 339 13.70 -4.92 -13.08
C ALA A 339 13.66 -3.40 -13.28
N VAL A 340 13.40 -2.62 -12.22
CA VAL A 340 13.43 -1.15 -12.27
C VAL A 340 14.86 -0.65 -12.54
N ALA A 341 15.88 -1.24 -11.91
CA ALA A 341 17.28 -0.90 -12.16
C ALA A 341 17.71 -1.23 -13.60
N PHE A 342 17.28 -2.37 -14.16
CA PHE A 342 17.53 -2.74 -15.54
C PHE A 342 16.85 -1.78 -16.54
N LEU A 343 15.57 -1.45 -16.32
CA LEU A 343 14.85 -0.50 -17.16
C LEU A 343 15.49 0.89 -17.14
N ASN A 344 15.91 1.37 -15.96
CA ASN A 344 16.63 2.62 -15.80
C ASN A 344 18.01 2.58 -16.50
N CYS A 345 18.77 1.50 -16.33
CA CYS A 345 20.07 1.29 -16.98
C CYS A 345 19.96 1.35 -18.52
N ILE A 346 19.03 0.61 -19.12
CA ILE A 346 18.81 0.62 -20.58
C ILE A 346 18.27 1.98 -21.06
N SER A 347 17.40 2.64 -20.29
CA SER A 347 16.92 3.99 -20.60
C SER A 347 18.06 5.01 -20.68
N MET A 348 18.96 5.03 -19.69
CA MET A 348 20.15 5.89 -19.66
C MET A 348 21.17 5.52 -20.75
N LEU A 349 21.29 4.25 -21.15
CA LEU A 349 22.10 3.87 -22.30
C LEU A 349 21.51 4.38 -23.64
N GLY A 350 20.24 4.76 -23.67
CA GLY A 350 19.67 5.58 -24.75
C GLY A 350 20.34 6.95 -24.85
N GLY A 351 20.62 7.59 -23.71
CA GLY A 351 21.44 8.80 -23.65
C GLY A 351 22.80 8.61 -24.35
N SER A 352 23.51 7.49 -24.12
CA SER A 352 24.75 7.17 -24.85
C SER A 352 24.55 7.11 -26.37
N PHE A 353 23.51 6.42 -26.82
CA PHE A 353 23.24 6.21 -28.23
C PHE A 353 22.88 7.53 -28.94
N PHE A 354 21.89 8.26 -28.43
CA PHE A 354 21.37 9.45 -29.10
C PHE A 354 22.33 10.65 -29.02
N HIS A 355 23.12 10.83 -27.96
CA HIS A 355 24.16 11.87 -27.96
C HIS A 355 25.17 11.68 -29.10
N SER A 356 25.58 10.43 -29.34
CA SER A 356 26.49 10.06 -30.43
C SER A 356 25.82 10.16 -31.80
N ALA A 357 24.58 9.65 -31.93
CA ALA A 357 23.84 9.63 -33.19
C ALA A 357 23.45 11.03 -33.68
N ILE A 358 22.99 11.92 -32.79
CA ILE A 358 22.69 13.31 -33.14
C ILE A 358 23.96 14.02 -33.61
N GLY A 359 25.09 13.85 -32.92
CA GLY A 359 26.38 14.42 -33.33
C GLY A 359 26.84 13.94 -34.71
N TRP A 360 26.71 12.64 -34.98
CA TRP A 360 27.01 12.06 -36.28
C TRP A 360 26.11 12.59 -37.41
N ILE A 361 24.82 12.81 -37.15
CA ILE A 361 23.92 13.44 -38.14
C ILE A 361 24.26 14.92 -38.34
N VAL A 362 24.63 15.63 -37.27
CA VAL A 362 25.08 17.04 -37.33
C VAL A 362 26.34 17.18 -38.20
N ASP A 363 27.33 16.30 -38.08
CA ASP A 363 28.48 16.27 -39.01
C ASP A 363 28.12 15.80 -40.42
N ARG A 364 27.14 14.88 -40.56
CA ARG A 364 26.78 14.33 -41.87
C ARG A 364 26.04 15.33 -42.77
N TYR A 365 25.25 16.22 -42.17
CA TYR A 365 24.45 17.27 -42.84
C TYR A 365 25.08 18.66 -42.73
N GLY A 366 25.89 18.91 -41.70
CA GLY A 366 26.72 20.08 -41.62
C GLY A 366 27.89 19.96 -42.58
N GLN A 367 27.87 20.75 -43.66
CA GLN A 367 29.08 21.08 -44.41
C GLN A 367 29.94 22.00 -43.54
N GLY A 368 30.54 21.45 -42.49
CA GLY A 368 31.13 22.19 -41.38
C GLY A 368 32.24 23.13 -41.86
N SER A 369 31.94 24.41 -41.96
CA SER A 369 32.96 25.43 -42.23
C SER A 369 33.73 25.67 -40.95
N MET A 370 35.02 25.33 -40.93
CA MET A 370 35.90 25.64 -39.82
C MET A 370 36.27 27.13 -39.87
N GLN A 371 35.49 27.97 -39.19
CA GLN A 371 35.69 29.43 -39.15
C GLN A 371 36.56 29.76 -37.94
N GLU A 372 37.72 30.38 -38.18
CA GLU A 372 38.70 30.75 -37.14
C GLU A 372 39.13 29.58 -36.21
N GLY A 373 39.10 28.35 -36.72
CA GLY A 373 39.40 27.13 -35.94
C GLY A 373 38.22 26.59 -35.11
N VAL A 374 37.02 27.15 -35.27
CA VAL A 374 35.78 26.69 -34.63
C VAL A 374 34.91 25.96 -35.66
N TRP A 375 34.39 24.79 -35.28
CA TRP A 375 33.36 24.09 -36.07
C TRP A 375 32.01 24.81 -35.91
N VAL A 376 31.58 25.50 -36.97
CA VAL A 376 30.27 26.18 -37.02
C VAL A 376 29.31 25.36 -37.89
N TYR A 377 28.19 24.95 -37.29
CA TYR A 377 27.15 24.16 -37.94
C TYR A 377 25.91 25.03 -38.23
N HIS A 378 25.33 24.88 -39.42
CA HIS A 378 24.07 25.53 -39.75
C HIS A 378 22.90 24.89 -38.97
N ALA A 379 21.90 25.70 -38.62
CA ALA A 379 20.71 25.27 -37.86
C ALA A 379 20.01 24.03 -38.45
N HIS A 380 19.95 23.94 -39.79
CA HIS A 380 19.44 22.76 -40.51
C HIS A 380 20.15 21.44 -40.13
N ALA A 381 21.47 21.45 -39.90
CA ALA A 381 22.20 20.24 -39.51
C ALA A 381 21.79 19.77 -38.10
N TYR A 382 21.60 20.71 -37.16
CA TYR A 382 21.02 20.43 -35.86
C TYR A 382 19.57 19.93 -35.99
N ALA A 383 18.72 20.57 -36.80
CA ALA A 383 17.35 20.12 -37.04
C ALA A 383 17.28 18.68 -37.58
N MET A 384 18.14 18.33 -38.55
CA MET A 384 18.26 16.96 -39.07
C MET A 384 18.70 15.94 -38.01
N GLY A 385 19.61 16.31 -37.11
CA GLY A 385 19.96 15.47 -35.96
C GLY A 385 18.81 15.30 -34.98
N LEU A 386 18.10 16.39 -34.66
CA LEU A 386 16.99 16.40 -33.70
C LEU A 386 15.72 15.70 -34.21
N TRP A 387 15.57 15.48 -35.53
CA TRP A 387 14.51 14.62 -36.08
C TRP A 387 14.53 13.18 -35.53
N THR A 388 15.66 12.72 -34.98
CA THR A 388 15.70 11.43 -34.26
C THR A 388 14.69 11.35 -33.11
N ILE A 389 14.37 12.47 -32.47
CA ILE A 389 13.53 12.55 -31.25
C ILE A 389 12.05 12.26 -31.55
N PRO A 390 11.34 13.00 -32.43
CA PRO A 390 9.97 12.65 -32.77
C PRO A 390 9.88 11.27 -33.44
N CYS A 391 10.86 10.88 -34.26
CA CYS A 391 10.87 9.55 -34.90
C CYS A 391 11.01 8.40 -33.89
N SER A 392 11.92 8.48 -32.92
CA SER A 392 12.08 7.44 -31.90
C SER A 392 10.95 7.46 -30.87
N ALA A 393 10.40 8.63 -30.55
CA ALA A 393 9.23 8.76 -29.68
C ALA A 393 7.97 8.13 -30.32
N VAL A 394 7.71 8.34 -31.63
CA VAL A 394 6.65 7.65 -32.38
C VAL A 394 6.90 6.14 -32.41
N LEU A 395 8.13 5.70 -32.68
CA LEU A 395 8.47 4.27 -32.77
C LEU A 395 8.28 3.56 -31.42
N GLY A 396 8.84 4.12 -30.34
CA GLY A 396 8.71 3.59 -28.99
C GLY A 396 7.26 3.58 -28.50
N ALA A 397 6.50 4.65 -28.75
CA ALA A 397 5.08 4.73 -28.41
C ALA A 397 4.24 3.68 -29.19
N SER A 398 4.53 3.47 -30.48
CA SER A 398 3.82 2.50 -31.33
C SER A 398 4.09 1.05 -30.93
N ILE A 399 5.35 0.71 -30.62
CA ILE A 399 5.73 -0.60 -30.10
C ILE A 399 5.09 -0.84 -28.74
N LEU A 400 5.12 0.15 -27.84
CA LEU A 400 4.53 0.05 -26.51
C LEU A 400 3.00 -0.06 -26.55
N PHE A 401 2.33 0.67 -27.44
CA PHE A 401 0.88 0.54 -27.65
C PHE A 401 0.52 -0.85 -28.19
N SER A 402 1.38 -1.44 -29.02
CA SER A 402 1.23 -2.82 -29.52
C SER A 402 1.45 -3.90 -28.45
N LEU A 403 2.09 -3.59 -27.31
CA LEU A 403 2.22 -4.51 -26.16
C LEU A 403 0.97 -4.55 -25.27
N ARG A 404 0.01 -3.63 -25.46
CA ARG A 404 -1.23 -3.52 -24.70
C ARG A 404 -2.04 -4.83 -24.78
N PRO A 405 -2.46 -5.43 -23.65
CA PRO A 405 -3.35 -6.58 -23.70
C PRO A 405 -4.73 -6.18 -24.29
N PRO A 406 -5.39 -7.07 -25.06
CA PRO A 406 -6.74 -6.81 -25.55
C PRO A 406 -7.70 -6.67 -24.36
N ARG A 407 -8.40 -5.53 -24.25
CA ARG A 407 -9.38 -5.31 -23.18
C ARG A 407 -10.67 -6.06 -23.49
N VAL A 408 -11.16 -6.83 -22.53
CA VAL A 408 -12.55 -7.29 -22.49
C VAL A 408 -13.47 -6.06 -22.49
N ASN A 409 -14.61 -6.17 -23.19
CA ASN A 409 -15.32 -5.03 -23.78
C ASN A 409 -16.02 -4.12 -22.73
N THR A 410 -15.27 -3.14 -22.21
CA THR A 410 -15.78 -2.06 -21.34
C THR A 410 -15.88 -0.76 -22.13
N LYS A 411 -17.00 -0.03 -21.98
CA LYS A 411 -17.39 1.14 -22.80
C LYS A 411 -16.43 2.35 -22.75
N THR A 412 -15.38 2.28 -21.93
CA THR A 412 -14.45 3.36 -21.58
C THR A 412 -13.47 3.75 -22.70
N THR A 413 -13.21 2.88 -23.68
CA THR A 413 -12.31 3.19 -24.81
C THR A 413 -12.93 4.21 -25.78
N SER A 414 -14.25 4.20 -25.95
CA SER A 414 -14.96 5.25 -26.71
C SER A 414 -14.73 6.62 -26.06
N ALA A 415 -14.97 6.71 -24.74
CA ALA A 415 -14.86 7.97 -23.99
C ALA A 415 -13.48 8.65 -24.09
N LEU A 416 -12.37 7.88 -24.13
CA LEU A 416 -11.03 8.45 -24.27
C LEU A 416 -10.75 9.01 -25.67
N LEU A 417 -11.29 8.42 -26.74
CA LEU A 417 -11.28 9.04 -28.06
C LEU A 417 -12.20 10.27 -28.10
N SER A 418 -13.41 10.14 -27.56
CA SER A 418 -14.37 11.25 -27.50
C SER A 418 -13.82 12.47 -26.76
N ILE A 419 -13.12 12.31 -25.63
CA ILE A 419 -12.55 13.44 -24.88
C ILE A 419 -11.45 14.17 -25.67
N LEU A 420 -10.69 13.46 -26.51
CA LEU A 420 -9.71 14.08 -27.43
C LEU A 420 -10.34 14.73 -28.67
N ILE A 421 -11.58 14.38 -29.01
CA ILE A 421 -12.31 14.91 -30.20
C ILE A 421 -13.29 16.02 -29.81
N LEU A 422 -13.89 15.97 -28.62
CA LEU A 422 -14.91 16.91 -28.10
C LEU A 422 -14.36 18.28 -27.66
N SER A 423 -13.23 18.71 -28.23
CA SER A 423 -12.82 20.13 -28.18
C SER A 423 -13.57 20.99 -29.20
N PHE A 424 -14.36 20.38 -30.09
CA PHE A 424 -15.22 21.06 -31.08
C PHE A 424 -16.56 20.34 -31.25
N ASP A 425 -17.56 20.67 -30.41
CA ASP A 425 -18.93 20.98 -30.91
C ASP A 425 -19.79 21.70 -29.83
N VAL A 426 -20.92 22.28 -30.24
CA VAL A 426 -21.83 23.09 -29.41
C VAL A 426 -23.31 22.75 -29.69
N THR A 427 -24.19 22.92 -28.70
CA THR A 427 -25.65 22.60 -28.71
C THR A 427 -25.97 21.09 -28.54
N ALA A 428 -27.15 20.62 -28.08
CA ALA A 428 -28.39 21.27 -27.60
C ALA A 428 -29.02 20.48 -26.40
N CYS A 429 -30.28 20.74 -26.01
CA CYS A 429 -30.91 20.22 -24.76
C CYS A 429 -32.45 20.01 -24.88
N ARG A 430 -33.04 18.97 -24.22
CA ARG A 430 -34.32 19.00 -23.42
C ARG A 430 -35.06 17.64 -23.13
N LYS A 431 -35.54 17.49 -21.87
CA LYS A 431 -36.84 16.96 -21.32
C LYS A 431 -37.39 15.53 -21.66
N ALA A 432 -37.71 14.61 -20.72
CA ALA A 432 -38.73 14.52 -19.62
C ALA A 432 -40.03 13.67 -19.99
N PRO A 433 -40.92 13.18 -19.06
CA PRO A 433 -41.06 11.72 -18.78
C PRO A 433 -42.50 11.04 -18.82
N PRO A 434 -43.16 10.46 -17.75
CA PRO A 434 -43.73 9.08 -17.75
C PRO A 434 -45.25 8.94 -17.36
N PRO A 435 -45.81 7.70 -17.14
CA PRO A 435 -46.56 7.40 -15.88
C PRO A 435 -46.70 5.91 -15.37
N PHE A 436 -47.20 5.79 -14.12
CA PHE A 436 -47.82 4.74 -13.22
C PHE A 436 -48.41 3.39 -13.76
N ILE A 437 -48.80 2.33 -12.97
CA ILE A 437 -49.86 2.16 -11.90
C ILE A 437 -49.60 0.89 -10.97
N SER A 438 -50.40 0.65 -9.89
CA SER A 438 -50.34 -0.41 -8.82
C SER A 438 -51.78 -0.99 -8.46
N PRO A 439 -52.15 -1.63 -7.29
CA PRO A 439 -51.58 -2.56 -6.27
C PRO A 439 -52.53 -3.77 -5.86
N GLU A 440 -52.41 -4.32 -4.61
CA GLU A 440 -53.32 -5.22 -3.80
C GLU A 440 -53.27 -6.77 -4.00
N SER A 441 -53.46 -7.69 -3.03
CA SER A 441 -53.78 -7.73 -1.55
C SER A 441 -53.19 -9.05 -0.91
N SER A 442 -53.47 -9.65 0.28
CA SER A 442 -54.49 -9.51 1.37
C SER A 442 -54.01 -9.92 2.82
N THR A 443 -54.42 -11.07 3.43
CA THR A 443 -54.48 -11.27 4.93
C THR A 443 -54.31 -12.71 5.53
N GLN A 444 -53.56 -12.78 6.65
CA GLN A 444 -53.72 -13.55 7.92
C GLN A 444 -54.45 -14.92 8.03
N SER A 445 -53.91 -15.85 8.85
CA SER A 445 -54.52 -16.28 10.15
C SER A 445 -53.72 -17.35 10.94
N LEU A 446 -54.12 -17.54 12.22
CA LEU A 446 -54.02 -18.73 13.11
C LEU A 446 -52.77 -19.03 13.99
N LEU A 447 -53.11 -19.28 15.27
CA LEU A 447 -52.50 -20.09 16.33
C LEU A 447 -51.47 -19.49 17.31
N ASP A 448 -51.70 -19.83 18.59
CA ASP A 448 -50.97 -19.47 19.81
C ASP A 448 -50.61 -20.75 20.60
N LYS A 449 -49.90 -20.61 21.73
CA LYS A 449 -49.67 -21.62 22.80
C LYS A 449 -48.66 -22.75 22.50
N GLN A 450 -47.49 -22.64 23.12
CA GLN A 450 -47.29 -23.32 24.42
C GLN A 450 -46.20 -22.59 25.22
N LYS A 451 -45.92 -23.05 26.45
CA LYS A 451 -45.08 -22.31 27.41
C LYS A 451 -44.20 -23.23 28.26
N LYS A 452 -43.00 -22.74 28.63
CA LYS A 452 -42.14 -23.09 29.79
C LYS A 452 -41.04 -24.19 29.72
N ASP A 453 -40.04 -23.90 30.56
CA ASP A 453 -39.02 -24.72 31.25
C ASP A 453 -37.77 -25.18 30.44
N GLU A 454 -36.71 -24.35 30.49
CA GLU A 454 -35.32 -24.70 30.13
C GLU A 454 -34.31 -24.40 31.28
N PRO A 455 -33.18 -25.14 31.38
CA PRO A 455 -32.10 -24.91 32.35
C PRO A 455 -31.17 -23.74 31.96
N PRO A 456 -30.27 -23.25 32.84
CA PRO A 456 -29.40 -22.10 32.54
C PRO A 456 -28.52 -22.33 31.31
N VAL A 457 -28.66 -21.42 30.34
CA VAL A 457 -27.95 -21.42 29.06
C VAL A 457 -26.48 -21.01 29.26
N PRO A 458 -25.49 -21.76 28.72
CA PRO A 458 -24.10 -21.32 28.74
C PRO A 458 -23.90 -20.10 27.83
N PRO A 459 -23.08 -19.10 28.21
CA PRO A 459 -22.98 -17.85 27.47
C PRO A 459 -22.36 -18.05 26.07
N CYS A 460 -23.15 -17.78 25.03
CA CYS A 460 -22.66 -17.70 23.66
C CYS A 460 -21.82 -16.43 23.48
N VAL A 461 -20.53 -16.58 23.19
CA VAL A 461 -19.63 -15.47 22.90
C VAL A 461 -19.87 -14.99 21.46
N LEU A 462 -20.63 -13.90 21.30
CA LEU A 462 -20.80 -13.21 20.03
C LEU A 462 -19.54 -12.38 19.72
N THR A 463 -18.82 -12.70 18.62
CA THR A 463 -17.53 -12.08 18.28
C THR A 463 -17.55 -11.18 17.02
N PRO A 464 -18.11 -9.95 17.08
CA PRO A 464 -17.97 -8.95 16.03
C PRO A 464 -16.60 -8.22 16.08
N HIS A 465 -15.54 -8.84 15.54
CA HIS A 465 -14.34 -8.07 15.18
C HIS A 465 -14.66 -7.09 14.06
N HIS A 466 -14.78 -5.80 14.37
CA HIS A 466 -14.46 -4.73 13.42
C HIS A 466 -14.02 -3.47 14.14
N VAL A 467 -12.74 -3.11 13.96
CA VAL A 467 -12.23 -1.79 14.38
C VAL A 467 -12.81 -0.73 13.45
N ILE A 468 -13.86 -0.04 13.89
CA ILE A 468 -14.42 1.13 13.22
C ILE A 468 -13.79 2.37 13.85
N GLU A 469 -12.73 2.93 13.24
CA GLU A 469 -12.17 4.21 13.66
C GLU A 469 -13.10 5.38 13.31
N GLU A 470 -13.44 6.20 14.31
CA GLU A 470 -14.32 7.36 14.11
C GLU A 470 -13.71 8.67 14.65
N GLN A 471 -13.88 9.76 13.89
CA GLN A 471 -13.44 11.10 14.28
C GLN A 471 -14.63 11.94 14.73
N THR A 472 -14.81 12.03 16.05
CA THR A 472 -15.82 12.87 16.72
C THR A 472 -15.16 13.84 17.71
N GLY A 473 -15.54 15.12 17.64
CA GLY A 473 -15.05 16.20 18.50
C GLY A 473 -15.77 16.28 19.85
N GLY A 474 -15.28 15.54 20.84
CA GLY A 474 -15.78 15.56 22.21
C GLY A 474 -14.79 15.03 23.25
N ASP A 475 -15.05 15.35 24.53
CA ASP A 475 -14.13 15.07 25.65
C ASP A 475 -13.98 13.58 26.00
N ASN A 476 -14.91 12.73 25.56
CA ASN A 476 -14.94 11.27 25.73
C ASN A 476 -15.11 10.56 24.37
N LYS A 477 -14.31 10.94 23.38
CA LYS A 477 -14.35 10.40 22.01
C LYS A 477 -14.25 8.87 21.99
N VAL A 478 -15.34 8.18 21.62
CA VAL A 478 -15.32 6.74 21.33
C VAL A 478 -14.67 6.55 19.97
N VAL A 479 -13.52 5.85 19.96
CA VAL A 479 -12.71 5.62 18.75
C VAL A 479 -13.08 4.28 18.11
N THR A 480 -13.63 3.32 18.86
CA THR A 480 -13.92 1.97 18.35
C THR A 480 -14.97 1.26 19.21
N LEU A 481 -15.82 0.44 18.57
CA LEU A 481 -16.73 -0.52 19.22
C LEU A 481 -16.25 -1.96 18.93
N GLY A 482 -16.54 -2.91 19.82
CA GLY A 482 -16.22 -4.33 19.69
C GLY A 482 -17.35 -5.24 20.15
N ASP A 483 -17.01 -6.35 20.80
CA ASP A 483 -17.96 -7.40 21.19
C ASP A 483 -19.09 -6.87 22.11
N ILE A 484 -20.31 -7.36 21.87
CA ILE A 484 -21.54 -6.97 22.57
C ILE A 484 -22.22 -8.24 23.10
N ILE A 485 -22.65 -8.20 24.37
CA ILE A 485 -23.51 -9.23 24.96
C ILE A 485 -24.78 -8.62 25.57
N PRO A 486 -25.92 -9.34 25.55
CA PRO A 486 -27.09 -9.01 26.35
C PRO A 486 -26.87 -9.35 27.83
N LEU A 487 -27.59 -8.65 28.71
CA LEU A 487 -27.59 -8.88 30.16
C LEU A 487 -28.99 -9.14 30.75
N GLY A 488 -30.02 -9.22 29.90
CA GLY A 488 -31.44 -9.17 30.29
C GLY A 488 -31.98 -7.74 30.38
N ASP A 489 -33.28 -7.58 30.66
CA ASP A 489 -33.98 -6.29 30.90
C ASP A 489 -33.65 -5.15 29.92
N GLN A 490 -33.47 -5.47 28.63
CA GLN A 490 -33.04 -4.50 27.61
C GLN A 490 -31.74 -3.73 27.96
N LYS A 491 -30.77 -4.44 28.56
CA LYS A 491 -29.43 -3.96 28.89
C LYS A 491 -28.35 -4.77 28.16
N TRP A 492 -27.27 -4.11 27.79
CA TRP A 492 -26.15 -4.69 27.04
C TRP A 492 -24.81 -4.24 27.60
N ALA A 493 -23.82 -5.14 27.60
CA ALA A 493 -22.43 -4.78 27.80
C ALA A 493 -21.73 -4.68 26.42
N VAL A 494 -21.09 -3.55 26.15
CA VAL A 494 -20.44 -3.22 24.87
C VAL A 494 -18.97 -2.94 25.10
N GLY A 495 -18.08 -3.68 24.44
CA GLY A 495 -16.64 -3.37 24.42
C GLY A 495 -16.33 -2.11 23.60
N VAL A 496 -15.54 -1.19 24.12
CA VAL A 496 -15.15 0.06 23.43
C VAL A 496 -13.68 0.44 23.64
N LEU A 497 -13.13 1.20 22.70
CA LEU A 497 -11.90 1.99 22.87
C LEU A 497 -12.24 3.48 22.83
N ARG A 498 -11.71 4.26 23.77
CA ARG A 498 -11.94 5.70 23.90
C ARG A 498 -10.62 6.46 23.84
N GLU A 499 -10.59 7.64 23.22
CA GLU A 499 -9.40 8.50 23.18
C GLU A 499 -9.29 9.34 24.45
N GLN A 500 -8.07 9.51 24.98
CA GLN A 500 -7.82 10.42 26.10
C GLN A 500 -7.16 11.74 25.66
N LYS A 501 -7.50 12.83 26.36
CA LYS A 501 -7.01 14.20 26.10
C LYS A 501 -5.49 14.37 26.07
N GLN A 502 -4.73 13.48 26.69
CA GLN A 502 -3.25 13.53 26.71
C GLN A 502 -2.59 12.71 25.58
N GLY A 503 -3.39 12.04 24.74
CA GLY A 503 -2.95 11.09 23.72
C GLY A 503 -2.87 9.67 24.27
N GLY A 504 -3.53 8.73 23.59
CA GLY A 504 -3.65 7.34 24.00
C GLY A 504 -5.09 6.83 23.92
N ARG A 505 -5.26 5.50 23.88
CA ARG A 505 -6.57 4.83 23.93
C ARG A 505 -6.75 4.20 25.31
N ILE A 506 -7.98 4.15 25.81
CA ILE A 506 -8.37 3.36 26.98
C ILE A 506 -9.43 2.34 26.58
N GLY A 507 -9.29 1.09 27.03
CA GLY A 507 -10.31 0.06 26.87
C GLY A 507 -11.34 0.15 27.98
N SER A 508 -12.61 0.16 27.59
CA SER A 508 -13.74 0.17 28.52
C SER A 508 -14.80 -0.85 28.10
N VAL A 509 -15.61 -1.32 29.05
CA VAL A 509 -16.92 -1.94 28.76
C VAL A 509 -18.01 -0.95 29.19
N VAL A 510 -18.98 -0.71 28.31
CA VAL A 510 -20.10 0.22 28.54
C VAL A 510 -21.36 -0.58 28.82
N LEU A 511 -22.11 -0.21 29.86
CA LEU A 511 -23.50 -0.64 30.00
C LEU A 511 -24.41 0.33 29.25
N VAL A 512 -25.15 -0.21 28.29
CA VAL A 512 -26.17 0.49 27.49
C VAL A 512 -27.54 -0.06 27.87
N SER A 513 -28.54 0.81 27.96
CA SER A 513 -29.96 0.47 28.16
C SER A 513 -30.79 1.00 27.00
N SER A 514 -32.01 0.49 26.82
CA SER A 514 -32.99 1.05 25.87
C SER A 514 -33.69 2.31 26.40
N GLU A 515 -33.78 2.45 27.73
CA GLU A 515 -34.33 3.63 28.41
C GLU A 515 -33.31 4.78 28.42
N GLU A 516 -33.79 6.01 28.26
CA GLU A 516 -32.93 7.21 28.33
C GLU A 516 -32.31 7.34 29.72
N GLY A 517 -30.99 7.18 29.82
CA GLY A 517 -30.27 7.18 31.08
C GLY A 517 -28.75 7.26 30.92
N PRO A 518 -28.00 7.44 32.03
CA PRO A 518 -26.55 7.61 31.99
C PRO A 518 -25.84 6.30 31.60
N LEU A 519 -24.90 6.41 30.65
CA LEU A 519 -24.00 5.31 30.29
C LEU A 519 -22.99 5.03 31.42
N PHE A 520 -22.88 3.78 31.86
CA PHE A 520 -21.88 3.37 32.85
C PHE A 520 -20.66 2.74 32.16
N PHE A 521 -19.46 3.17 32.54
CA PHE A 521 -18.20 2.70 31.95
C PHE A 521 -17.35 1.93 32.98
N PHE A 522 -16.93 0.72 32.62
CA PHE A 522 -15.90 -0.05 33.31
C PHE A 522 -14.58 0.12 32.56
N ASP A 523 -13.71 1.01 33.02
CA ASP A 523 -12.36 1.15 32.46
C ASP A 523 -11.45 0.00 32.90
N LEU A 524 -10.71 -0.59 31.94
CA LEU A 524 -9.87 -1.78 32.15
C LEU A 524 -8.36 -1.46 32.10
N GLY A 525 -7.95 -0.51 31.25
CA GLY A 525 -6.55 -0.09 31.13
C GLY A 525 -6.21 0.61 29.81
N PHE A 526 -5.00 1.14 29.72
CA PHE A 526 -4.48 1.82 28.53
C PHE A 526 -4.15 0.84 27.40
N ALA A 527 -4.42 1.28 26.16
CA ALA A 527 -4.11 0.59 24.93
C ALA A 527 -3.17 1.42 24.03
N TYR A 528 -2.16 0.76 23.46
CA TYR A 528 -1.15 1.37 22.57
C TYR A 528 -1.00 0.57 21.28
N GLY A 529 -1.35 1.19 20.16
CA GLY A 529 -1.45 0.56 18.84
C GLY A 529 -2.88 0.15 18.52
N ASP A 530 -3.03 -0.78 17.57
CA ASP A 530 -4.31 -1.20 17.00
C ASP A 530 -4.88 -2.45 17.69
N ILE A 531 -4.74 -2.45 19.02
CA ILE A 531 -5.31 -3.43 19.93
C ILE A 531 -6.84 -3.44 19.77
N PRO A 532 -7.51 -4.62 19.67
CA PRO A 532 -8.97 -4.71 19.57
C PRO A 532 -9.66 -4.30 20.89
N PRO A 533 -10.92 -3.83 20.86
CA PRO A 533 -11.65 -3.47 22.08
C PRO A 533 -11.82 -4.63 23.08
N PRO A 534 -12.14 -4.33 24.36
CA PRO A 534 -12.47 -5.35 25.35
C PRO A 534 -13.59 -6.28 24.91
N ARG A 535 -13.57 -7.52 25.40
CA ARG A 535 -14.64 -8.49 25.16
C ARG A 535 -15.42 -8.79 26.44
N PRO A 536 -16.66 -8.31 26.59
CA PRO A 536 -17.52 -8.63 27.72
C PRO A 536 -18.06 -10.07 27.63
N MET A 537 -18.32 -10.68 28.79
CA MET A 537 -18.77 -12.07 28.94
C MET A 537 -19.54 -12.21 30.27
N GLN A 538 -20.78 -12.69 30.26
CA GLN A 538 -21.61 -12.84 31.47
C GLN A 538 -21.73 -14.32 31.87
N ILE A 539 -21.49 -14.64 33.14
CA ILE A 539 -21.48 -16.02 33.67
C ILE A 539 -22.23 -16.03 35.00
N ASN A 540 -23.28 -16.85 35.12
CA ASN A 540 -24.11 -16.94 36.32
C ASN A 540 -24.66 -15.56 36.79
N GLY A 541 -24.92 -14.64 35.86
CA GLY A 541 -25.35 -13.26 36.11
C GLY A 541 -24.20 -12.26 36.29
N GLU A 542 -23.04 -12.70 36.74
CA GLU A 542 -21.83 -11.87 36.95
C GLU A 542 -21.18 -11.46 35.62
N LEU A 543 -20.71 -10.22 35.52
CA LEU A 543 -20.10 -9.67 34.31
C LEU A 543 -18.56 -9.71 34.39
N TYR A 544 -17.94 -10.28 33.37
CA TYR A 544 -16.48 -10.33 33.20
C TYR A 544 -16.10 -9.67 31.87
N ALA A 545 -14.82 -9.36 31.70
CA ALA A 545 -14.28 -8.96 30.40
C ALA A 545 -12.83 -9.39 30.21
N SER A 546 -12.42 -9.62 28.96
CA SER A 546 -11.02 -9.86 28.60
C SER A 546 -10.47 -8.72 27.73
N PHE A 547 -9.21 -8.33 27.96
CA PHE A 547 -8.58 -7.19 27.29
C PHE A 547 -7.04 -7.18 27.43
N TYR A 548 -6.35 -6.53 26.49
CA TYR A 548 -4.90 -6.28 26.56
C TYR A 548 -4.56 -5.01 27.33
N ILE A 549 -3.64 -5.12 28.29
CA ILE A 549 -3.11 -4.00 29.07
C ILE A 549 -1.58 -3.97 29.03
N GLN A 550 -0.99 -2.83 29.37
CA GLN A 550 0.45 -2.68 29.53
C GLN A 550 0.88 -3.02 30.97
N GLU A 551 2.01 -3.70 31.13
CA GLU A 551 2.59 -3.94 32.46
C GLU A 551 3.06 -2.62 33.10
N GLY A 552 2.78 -2.45 34.41
CA GLY A 552 3.30 -1.36 35.24
C GLY A 552 2.36 -0.18 35.55
N GLU A 553 1.32 0.08 34.76
CA GLU A 553 0.46 1.27 34.94
C GLU A 553 -0.76 1.02 35.86
N TRP A 554 -0.51 0.98 37.18
CA TRP A 554 -1.56 1.17 38.21
C TRP A 554 -1.17 2.16 39.34
N ASN A 555 0.02 2.79 39.24
CA ASN A 555 0.47 3.84 40.16
C ASN A 555 0.56 5.18 39.41
N GLU A 556 -0.09 6.23 39.93
CA GLU A 556 -0.36 7.51 39.22
C GLU A 556 0.87 8.41 38.95
N LYS A 557 2.10 7.89 39.06
CA LYS A 557 3.34 8.66 38.89
C LYS A 557 4.45 7.80 38.25
N HIS A 558 4.67 7.95 36.95
CA HIS A 558 5.99 8.18 36.35
C HIS A 558 5.88 8.42 34.82
N THR A 559 6.76 9.26 34.28
CA THR A 559 6.98 9.37 32.82
C THR A 559 7.85 8.20 32.35
N ALA A 560 7.32 7.32 31.51
CA ALA A 560 7.99 6.08 31.12
C ALA A 560 9.34 6.30 30.39
N SER A 561 10.35 5.54 30.81
CA SER A 561 11.61 5.35 30.07
C SER A 561 11.41 4.38 28.90
N LYS A 562 12.47 4.13 28.12
CA LYS A 562 12.37 3.57 26.76
C LYS A 562 12.75 2.08 26.65
N GLU A 563 12.55 1.33 27.73
CA GLU A 563 12.94 -0.08 27.84
C GLU A 563 11.69 -0.94 28.07
N GLU A 564 11.58 -2.02 27.29
CA GLU A 564 10.65 -3.17 27.39
C GLU A 564 9.25 -2.91 27.98
N LYS A 565 8.36 -2.35 27.14
CA LYS A 565 6.90 -2.35 27.39
C LYS A 565 6.32 -3.74 27.19
N ASN A 566 6.37 -4.59 28.21
CA ASN A 566 5.59 -5.83 28.24
C ASN A 566 4.09 -5.54 28.10
N ARG A 567 3.43 -6.30 27.23
CA ARG A 567 1.96 -6.34 27.08
C ARG A 567 1.44 -7.61 27.74
N ILE A 568 0.24 -7.55 28.30
CA ILE A 568 -0.38 -8.68 28.98
C ILE A 568 -1.86 -8.75 28.59
N LEU A 569 -2.32 -9.93 28.14
CA LEU A 569 -3.74 -10.24 28.07
C LEU A 569 -4.27 -10.47 29.49
N ALA A 570 -5.42 -9.90 29.86
CA ALA A 570 -5.97 -10.03 31.20
C ALA A 570 -7.48 -10.34 31.17
N LEU A 571 -7.94 -11.05 32.19
CA LEU A 571 -9.36 -11.27 32.50
C LEU A 571 -9.74 -10.44 33.74
N PHE A 572 -10.88 -9.76 33.68
CA PHE A 572 -11.39 -8.83 34.69
C PHE A 572 -12.77 -9.29 35.20
N HIS A 573 -13.07 -9.04 36.47
CA HIS A 573 -14.43 -9.06 37.02
C HIS A 573 -14.96 -7.63 37.06
N LEU A 574 -16.15 -7.37 36.52
CA LEU A 574 -16.72 -6.04 36.38
C LEU A 574 -17.90 -5.86 37.35
N LYS A 575 -17.70 -5.06 38.40
CA LYS A 575 -18.72 -4.74 39.38
C LYS A 575 -18.98 -3.25 39.45
N GLN A 576 -20.24 -2.85 39.46
CA GLN A 576 -20.62 -1.43 39.44
C GLN A 576 -20.19 -0.74 40.75
N GLY A 577 -19.32 0.27 40.63
CA GLY A 577 -18.79 1.05 41.75
C GLY A 577 -17.42 0.59 42.28
N GLU A 578 -16.91 -0.58 41.88
CA GLU A 578 -15.52 -1.00 42.13
C GLU A 578 -14.63 -0.59 40.93
N LYS A 579 -13.31 -0.42 41.15
CA LYS A 579 -12.35 -0.30 40.03
C LYS A 579 -12.09 -1.68 39.44
N SER A 580 -12.08 -1.80 38.12
CA SER A 580 -11.72 -3.05 37.43
C SER A 580 -10.27 -3.44 37.73
N HIS A 581 -10.07 -4.67 38.18
CA HIS A 581 -8.75 -5.26 38.42
C HIS A 581 -8.59 -6.57 37.63
N PRO A 582 -7.38 -6.89 37.10
CA PRO A 582 -7.09 -8.21 36.56
C PRO A 582 -7.26 -9.31 37.62
N LEU A 583 -8.11 -10.29 37.34
CA LEU A 583 -8.19 -11.56 38.10
C LEU A 583 -6.99 -12.45 37.80
N ILE A 584 -6.57 -12.47 36.54
CA ILE A 584 -5.47 -13.28 36.03
C ILE A 584 -4.89 -12.63 34.76
N SER A 585 -3.58 -12.82 34.58
CA SER A 585 -2.76 -12.23 33.54
C SER A 585 -2.04 -13.32 32.74
N PHE A 586 -2.08 -13.22 31.41
CA PHE A 586 -1.44 -14.12 30.47
C PHE A 586 -0.32 -13.35 29.75
N ALA A 587 0.92 -13.68 30.09
CA ALA A 587 2.10 -13.17 29.38
C ALA A 587 2.25 -13.91 28.04
N GLN A 588 2.39 -13.14 26.96
CA GLN A 588 2.66 -13.62 25.60
C GLN A 588 4.09 -13.29 25.20
N SER A 589 4.59 -13.85 24.10
CA SER A 589 5.80 -13.34 23.45
C SER A 589 5.48 -12.21 22.44
N TYR A 590 6.14 -12.18 21.28
CA TYR A 590 5.95 -11.11 20.30
C TYR A 590 4.78 -11.44 19.37
N ASP A 591 3.77 -10.56 19.37
CA ASP A 591 2.57 -10.65 18.52
C ASP A 591 2.25 -9.29 17.88
N GLU A 592 1.79 -9.32 16.63
CA GLU A 592 1.35 -8.19 15.82
C GLU A 592 -0.15 -8.26 15.43
N SER A 593 -0.83 -9.39 15.64
CA SER A 593 -2.22 -9.66 15.24
C SER A 593 -3.24 -9.30 16.33
N PHE A 594 -2.88 -9.51 17.60
CA PHE A 594 -3.74 -9.39 18.77
C PHE A 594 -4.95 -10.35 18.79
N ALA A 595 -4.97 -11.43 18.00
CA ALA A 595 -6.12 -12.31 17.91
C ALA A 595 -6.16 -13.36 19.03
N TYR A 596 -7.20 -13.31 19.86
CA TYR A 596 -7.40 -14.28 20.94
C TYR A 596 -8.86 -14.74 21.01
N SER A 597 -9.13 -15.76 21.82
CA SER A 597 -10.46 -16.13 22.30
C SER A 597 -10.36 -16.80 23.67
N MET A 598 -11.40 -16.65 24.49
CA MET A 598 -11.43 -17.14 25.85
C MET A 598 -12.84 -17.65 26.17
N ALA A 599 -12.92 -18.85 26.77
CA ALA A 599 -14.17 -19.43 27.23
C ALA A 599 -14.03 -19.86 28.70
N LEU A 600 -15.05 -19.55 29.49
CA LEU A 600 -15.14 -19.87 30.91
C LEU A 600 -16.20 -20.96 31.10
N HIS A 601 -15.81 -22.09 31.67
CA HIS A 601 -16.71 -23.21 31.97
C HIS A 601 -17.43 -23.00 33.32
N SER A 602 -16.87 -22.16 34.19
CA SER A 602 -17.49 -21.65 35.41
C SER A 602 -16.82 -20.33 35.80
N SER A 603 -17.27 -19.70 36.88
CA SER A 603 -16.53 -18.62 37.56
C SER A 603 -15.17 -19.06 38.14
N SER A 604 -14.84 -20.36 38.10
CA SER A 604 -13.64 -20.96 38.69
C SER A 604 -12.77 -21.74 37.70
N SER A 605 -13.10 -21.83 36.41
CA SER A 605 -12.24 -22.44 35.39
C SER A 605 -12.53 -21.97 33.96
N GLY A 606 -11.47 -21.94 33.13
CA GLY A 606 -11.57 -21.56 31.72
C GLY A 606 -10.34 -21.90 30.89
N LEU A 607 -10.45 -21.63 29.60
CA LEU A 607 -9.42 -21.77 28.57
C LEU A 607 -9.26 -20.43 27.84
N VAL A 608 -8.00 -20.03 27.60
CA VAL A 608 -7.67 -18.96 26.64
C VAL A 608 -6.82 -19.53 25.50
N VAL A 609 -7.01 -18.99 24.30
CA VAL A 609 -6.29 -19.33 23.07
C VAL A 609 -5.89 -18.02 22.37
N TRP A 610 -4.67 -17.95 21.85
CA TRP A 610 -4.15 -16.81 21.08
C TRP A 610 -3.20 -17.29 19.99
N ASP A 611 -2.99 -16.49 18.94
CA ASP A 611 -1.90 -16.70 17.98
C ASP A 611 -0.60 -16.03 18.46
N GLU A 612 0.55 -16.62 18.12
CA GLU A 612 1.86 -16.14 18.54
C GLU A 612 2.94 -16.45 17.49
N ASP A 613 3.78 -15.47 17.16
CA ASP A 613 4.71 -15.53 16.04
C ASP A 613 6.11 -16.02 16.49
N ILE A 614 6.47 -17.26 16.12
CA ILE A 614 7.61 -17.98 16.70
C ILE A 614 8.98 -17.51 16.17
N ASP A 615 9.04 -17.03 14.93
CA ASP A 615 10.28 -16.63 14.25
C ASP A 615 10.04 -15.42 13.34
N ALA A 616 10.32 -14.20 13.83
CA ALA A 616 10.55 -12.97 13.05
C ALA A 616 9.71 -12.82 11.75
N GLY A 617 8.38 -12.89 11.85
CA GLY A 617 7.46 -12.71 10.72
C GLY A 617 7.42 -13.84 9.71
N ARG A 618 7.64 -15.10 10.12
CA ARG A 618 7.64 -16.27 9.21
C ARG A 618 6.86 -17.51 9.67
N LYS A 619 6.47 -17.64 10.95
CA LYS A 619 5.67 -18.78 11.44
C LYS A 619 4.84 -18.39 12.66
N GLY A 620 3.55 -18.16 12.42
CA GLY A 620 2.54 -18.20 13.46
C GLY A 620 2.45 -19.56 14.15
N SER A 621 1.77 -19.56 15.29
CA SER A 621 1.45 -20.75 16.07
C SER A 621 0.21 -20.48 16.90
N LEU A 622 -0.62 -21.49 17.12
CA LEU A 622 -1.79 -21.34 17.98
C LEU A 622 -1.44 -21.81 19.39
N GLN A 623 -1.36 -20.89 20.33
CA GLN A 623 -1.11 -21.17 21.74
C GLN A 623 -2.45 -21.33 22.49
N MET A 624 -2.45 -22.17 23.52
CA MET A 624 -3.59 -22.33 24.42
C MET A 624 -3.11 -22.44 25.87
N SER A 625 -3.93 -22.03 26.83
CA SER A 625 -3.60 -22.24 28.24
C SER A 625 -4.85 -22.29 29.12
N LEU A 626 -4.85 -23.25 30.05
CA LEU A 626 -5.94 -23.43 31.01
C LEU A 626 -5.67 -22.65 32.30
N PHE A 627 -6.74 -22.23 32.94
CA PHE A 627 -6.69 -21.61 34.25
C PHE A 627 -7.84 -22.08 35.15
N HIS A 628 -7.60 -22.10 36.46
CA HIS A 628 -8.61 -22.40 37.47
C HIS A 628 -8.41 -21.57 38.74
N GLN A 629 -9.44 -21.51 39.57
CA GLN A 629 -9.37 -20.92 40.90
C GLN A 629 -8.62 -21.86 41.87
N ASP A 630 -7.72 -21.32 42.68
CA ASP A 630 -7.01 -22.05 43.72
C ASP A 630 -7.97 -22.41 44.87
N PRO A 631 -8.28 -23.70 45.12
CA PRO A 631 -9.25 -24.10 46.14
C PRO A 631 -8.85 -23.69 47.57
N GLY A 632 -7.57 -23.41 47.83
CA GLY A 632 -7.08 -22.98 49.14
C GLY A 632 -7.00 -21.46 49.31
N LYS A 633 -7.28 -20.67 48.27
CA LYS A 633 -7.04 -19.22 48.27
C LYS A 633 -8.05 -18.33 47.53
N GLY A 634 -8.82 -18.86 46.59
CA GLY A 634 -9.69 -18.05 45.72
C GLY A 634 -8.98 -17.28 44.59
N GLU A 635 -7.64 -17.26 44.57
CA GLU A 635 -6.80 -16.69 43.52
C GLU A 635 -6.95 -17.48 42.19
N MET A 636 -7.16 -16.83 41.05
CA MET A 636 -7.15 -17.49 39.73
C MET A 636 -5.71 -17.76 39.26
N LYS A 637 -5.42 -18.96 38.75
CA LYS A 637 -4.07 -19.41 38.40
C LYS A 637 -3.99 -20.23 37.12
N MET A 638 -2.86 -20.07 36.41
CA MET A 638 -2.51 -20.85 35.24
C MET A 638 -2.17 -22.31 35.59
N VAL A 639 -2.68 -23.24 34.79
CA VAL A 639 -2.31 -24.66 34.89
C VAL A 639 -0.94 -24.86 34.26
N LYS A 640 0.10 -24.93 35.10
CA LYS A 640 1.49 -25.14 34.67
C LYS A 640 1.60 -26.35 33.73
N GLY A 641 2.24 -26.13 32.58
CA GLY A 641 2.44 -27.18 31.58
C GLY A 641 1.24 -27.45 30.67
N THR A 642 0.33 -26.49 30.47
CA THR A 642 -0.74 -26.59 29.45
C THR A 642 -0.47 -25.77 28.18
N SER A 643 0.59 -24.95 28.16
CA SER A 643 0.99 -24.17 26.97
C SER A 643 1.68 -25.06 25.95
N PHE A 644 0.98 -25.36 24.86
CA PHE A 644 1.50 -26.13 23.72
C PHE A 644 1.00 -25.52 22.41
N PRO A 645 1.83 -25.48 21.34
CA PRO A 645 1.37 -25.08 20.01
C PRO A 645 0.43 -26.13 19.43
N LEU A 646 -0.87 -25.81 19.36
CA LEU A 646 -1.92 -26.69 18.85
C LEU A 646 -1.79 -26.91 17.34
N ALA A 647 -1.32 -25.89 16.63
CA ALA A 647 -0.98 -25.90 15.21
C ALA A 647 0.35 -25.18 14.96
N LYS A 648 1.01 -25.47 13.83
CA LYS A 648 2.25 -24.82 13.37
C LYS A 648 2.11 -24.42 11.90
N GLY A 649 2.06 -23.12 11.64
CA GLY A 649 1.79 -22.55 10.32
C GLY A 649 1.28 -21.13 10.45
N ASP A 650 1.05 -20.46 9.33
CA ASP A 650 0.30 -19.20 9.33
C ASP A 650 -1.15 -19.51 9.74
N VAL A 651 -1.57 -18.96 10.88
CA VAL A 651 -2.86 -19.20 11.54
C VAL A 651 -3.40 -17.87 12.05
N ASP A 652 -4.73 -17.71 12.03
CA ASP A 652 -5.41 -16.46 12.37
C ASP A 652 -6.82 -16.76 12.92
N PHE A 653 -7.45 -15.77 13.56
CA PHE A 653 -8.80 -15.82 14.13
C PHE A 653 -9.09 -17.06 15.00
N PRO A 654 -8.34 -17.29 16.09
CA PRO A 654 -8.73 -18.26 17.12
C PRO A 654 -10.14 -17.99 17.67
N LEU A 655 -10.95 -19.04 17.79
CA LEU A 655 -12.24 -19.03 18.48
C LEU A 655 -12.38 -20.26 19.38
N VAL A 656 -12.80 -20.07 20.63
CA VAL A 656 -13.10 -21.13 21.60
C VAL A 656 -14.60 -21.23 21.83
N ALA A 657 -15.15 -22.44 21.73
CA ALA A 657 -16.52 -22.75 22.12
C ALA A 657 -16.56 -23.79 23.25
N LEU A 658 -17.56 -23.70 24.13
CA LEU A 658 -17.75 -24.66 25.23
C LEU A 658 -18.27 -26.01 24.71
N ARG A 659 -17.94 -27.09 25.43
CA ARG A 659 -18.42 -28.47 25.21
C ARG A 659 -18.71 -29.09 26.58
N PRO A 660 -19.71 -29.98 26.78
CA PRO A 660 -20.07 -30.51 28.10
C PRO A 660 -19.00 -31.26 28.89
N GLN A 661 -17.82 -31.52 28.30
CA GLN A 661 -16.64 -32.11 28.93
C GLN A 661 -15.34 -31.47 28.40
N GLY A 662 -15.34 -30.15 28.18
CA GLY A 662 -14.17 -29.37 27.78
C GLY A 662 -14.48 -28.26 26.76
N TYR A 663 -13.69 -28.21 25.69
CA TYR A 663 -13.68 -27.11 24.73
C TYR A 663 -13.58 -27.61 23.28
N TRP A 664 -14.07 -26.79 22.36
CA TRP A 664 -13.74 -26.82 20.94
C TRP A 664 -12.88 -25.59 20.62
N ILE A 665 -11.84 -25.76 19.80
CA ILE A 665 -10.97 -24.68 19.34
C ILE A 665 -11.01 -24.66 17.82
N PHE A 666 -11.21 -23.48 17.23
CA PHE A 666 -11.25 -23.21 15.80
C PHE A 666 -10.21 -22.15 15.44
N TRP A 667 -9.66 -22.21 14.22
CA TRP A 667 -8.79 -21.19 13.65
C TRP A 667 -8.83 -21.25 12.12
N ILE A 668 -8.50 -20.14 11.47
CA ILE A 668 -8.24 -20.11 10.03
C ILE A 668 -6.77 -20.47 9.82
N ALA A 669 -6.50 -21.61 9.18
CA ALA A 669 -5.17 -21.99 8.73
C ALA A 669 -4.92 -21.43 7.32
N ARG A 670 -3.67 -21.03 7.03
CA ARG A 670 -3.23 -20.45 5.75
C ARG A 670 -2.08 -21.25 5.14
N ARG A 671 -2.04 -21.28 3.81
CA ARG A 671 -0.89 -21.84 3.07
C ARG A 671 0.19 -20.77 2.92
N THR A 672 1.35 -20.99 3.56
CA THR A 672 2.53 -20.11 3.49
C THR A 672 3.17 -20.03 2.09
N GLU A 673 2.80 -20.94 1.19
CA GLU A 673 3.11 -20.84 -0.24
C GLU A 673 2.36 -19.66 -0.87
N ARG A 674 3.09 -18.60 -1.20
CA ARG A 674 2.58 -17.50 -2.04
C ARG A 674 2.07 -18.07 -3.36
N VAL A 675 0.75 -17.99 -3.59
CA VAL A 675 0.14 -18.53 -4.81
C VAL A 675 0.70 -17.82 -6.03
N SER A 676 1.41 -18.54 -6.88
CA SER A 676 1.86 -18.01 -8.16
C SER A 676 0.65 -17.89 -9.09
N TRP A 677 0.13 -16.66 -9.24
CA TRP A 677 -1.03 -16.32 -10.06
C TRP A 677 -0.95 -16.96 -11.45
N SER A 678 -1.74 -18.01 -11.67
CA SER A 678 -1.83 -18.73 -12.94
C SER A 678 -2.56 -17.89 -13.99
N GLN A 679 -2.42 -18.26 -15.27
CA GLN A 679 -2.89 -17.42 -16.38
C GLN A 679 -4.40 -17.20 -16.40
N SER A 680 -5.22 -18.13 -15.89
CA SER A 680 -6.69 -18.08 -15.95
C SER A 680 -7.29 -16.85 -15.25
N LEU A 681 -6.70 -16.41 -14.13
CA LEU A 681 -7.25 -15.30 -13.35
C LEU A 681 -7.07 -13.93 -14.00
N ARG A 682 -6.26 -13.84 -15.07
CA ARG A 682 -6.10 -12.58 -15.84
C ARG A 682 -7.30 -12.28 -16.75
N GLU A 683 -8.21 -13.23 -16.92
CA GLU A 683 -9.37 -13.09 -17.83
C GLU A 683 -10.64 -12.63 -17.08
N ALA A 684 -10.67 -12.73 -15.75
CA ALA A 684 -11.83 -12.40 -14.91
C ALA A 684 -12.07 -10.89 -14.68
N GLY A 685 -11.06 -10.04 -14.93
CA GLY A 685 -11.20 -8.57 -14.94
C GLY A 685 -11.21 -7.84 -13.60
N ASP A 686 -11.62 -8.49 -12.50
CA ASP A 686 -11.60 -7.87 -11.17
C ASP A 686 -10.17 -7.58 -10.68
N SER A 687 -9.96 -6.37 -10.18
CA SER A 687 -8.65 -5.89 -9.73
C SER A 687 -8.61 -5.77 -8.20
N PRO A 688 -7.89 -6.65 -7.48
CA PRO A 688 -7.82 -6.57 -6.02
C PRO A 688 -7.15 -5.26 -5.56
N ARG A 689 -7.66 -4.70 -4.46
CA ARG A 689 -7.11 -3.48 -3.85
C ARG A 689 -5.76 -3.79 -3.19
N LEU A 690 -4.83 -2.83 -3.22
CA LEU A 690 -3.57 -2.95 -2.47
C LEU A 690 -3.86 -3.09 -0.97
N GLY A 691 -3.33 -4.15 -0.35
CA GLY A 691 -3.39 -4.38 1.10
C GLY A 691 -3.56 -5.86 1.47
N GLU A 692 -4.54 -6.53 0.85
CA GLU A 692 -4.84 -7.94 1.16
C GLU A 692 -3.92 -8.91 0.38
N LEU A 693 -3.13 -9.70 1.11
CA LEU A 693 -2.38 -10.83 0.54
C LEU A 693 -3.34 -12.01 0.29
N SER A 694 -3.59 -12.33 -0.97
CA SER A 694 -4.48 -13.43 -1.37
C SER A 694 -3.81 -14.81 -1.20
N TYR A 695 -3.99 -15.42 -0.03
CA TYR A 695 -3.58 -16.79 0.28
C TYR A 695 -4.74 -17.79 0.14
N TYR A 696 -4.40 -19.09 0.01
CA TYR A 696 -5.34 -20.15 0.33
C TYR A 696 -5.54 -20.22 1.85
N SER A 697 -6.79 -20.28 2.30
CA SER A 697 -7.14 -20.37 3.73
C SER A 697 -8.34 -21.29 3.96
N TRP A 698 -8.30 -22.08 5.01
CA TRP A 698 -9.37 -23.01 5.40
C TRP A 698 -9.60 -22.97 6.91
N LEU A 699 -10.81 -23.35 7.32
CA LEU A 699 -11.17 -23.46 8.73
C LEU A 699 -10.71 -24.83 9.26
N GLU A 700 -10.05 -24.84 10.42
CA GLU A 700 -9.70 -26.06 11.15
C GLU A 700 -10.37 -26.09 12.52
N VAL A 701 -10.46 -27.29 13.10
CA VAL A 701 -11.02 -27.52 14.44
C VAL A 701 -10.27 -28.62 15.19
N ALA A 702 -10.17 -28.48 16.51
CA ALA A 702 -9.77 -29.52 17.46
C ALA A 702 -10.71 -29.56 18.68
N ALA A 703 -10.80 -30.72 19.35
CA ALA A 703 -11.51 -30.86 20.62
C ALA A 703 -10.53 -31.09 21.77
N ILE A 704 -10.67 -30.32 22.85
CA ILE A 704 -9.85 -30.40 24.07
C ILE A 704 -10.75 -30.81 25.24
N GLY A 705 -10.23 -31.61 26.17
CA GLY A 705 -10.91 -31.97 27.42
C GLY A 705 -10.72 -30.89 28.49
N GLU A 706 -11.54 -30.89 29.55
CA GLU A 706 -11.44 -29.95 30.69
C GLU A 706 -10.01 -29.81 31.25
N LYS A 707 -9.23 -30.90 31.22
CA LYS A 707 -7.86 -30.99 31.74
C LYS A 707 -6.76 -30.72 30.71
N GLY A 708 -7.11 -30.22 29.52
CA GLY A 708 -6.16 -29.77 28.49
C GLY A 708 -5.66 -30.86 27.53
N GLY A 709 -6.03 -32.12 27.76
CA GLY A 709 -5.72 -33.21 26.83
C GLY A 709 -6.51 -33.08 25.52
N VAL A 710 -5.84 -33.35 24.39
CA VAL A 710 -6.47 -33.39 23.07
C VAL A 710 -7.40 -34.62 22.99
N VAL A 711 -8.70 -34.38 22.79
CA VAL A 711 -9.76 -35.39 22.64
C VAL A 711 -10.01 -35.70 21.16
N GLN A 712 -9.92 -34.68 20.29
CA GLN A 712 -9.90 -34.85 18.84
C GLN A 712 -8.81 -33.96 18.25
N ALA A 713 -7.89 -34.56 17.49
CA ALA A 713 -6.80 -33.85 16.83
C ALA A 713 -7.31 -32.83 15.78
N ALA A 714 -6.46 -31.84 15.48
CA ALA A 714 -6.71 -30.83 14.46
C ALA A 714 -7.11 -31.46 13.11
N ARG A 715 -8.19 -30.96 12.51
CA ARG A 715 -8.64 -31.34 11.17
C ARG A 715 -9.29 -30.16 10.43
N PRO A 716 -9.24 -30.12 9.09
CA PRO A 716 -10.02 -29.18 8.30
C PRO A 716 -11.53 -29.41 8.45
N LEU A 717 -12.27 -28.31 8.33
CA LEU A 717 -13.72 -28.27 8.12
C LEU A 717 -14.09 -27.75 6.72
N THR A 718 -13.21 -26.99 6.06
CA THR A 718 -13.43 -26.49 4.69
C THR A 718 -12.29 -26.85 3.74
N SER A 719 -12.44 -26.48 2.46
CA SER A 719 -11.49 -26.83 1.40
C SER A 719 -10.17 -26.05 1.53
N MET A 720 -9.05 -26.77 1.64
CA MET A 720 -7.69 -26.20 1.61
C MET A 720 -7.33 -25.47 0.30
N ASN A 721 -8.20 -25.53 -0.72
CA ASN A 721 -8.04 -24.86 -2.01
C ASN A 721 -8.96 -23.62 -2.17
N GLY A 722 -9.78 -23.30 -1.17
CA GLY A 722 -10.54 -22.05 -1.11
C GLY A 722 -9.82 -20.96 -0.29
N ARG A 723 -10.58 -19.91 0.03
CA ARG A 723 -10.22 -18.87 0.99
C ARG A 723 -11.39 -18.67 1.95
N VAL A 724 -11.27 -19.16 3.19
CA VAL A 724 -12.14 -18.73 4.29
C VAL A 724 -11.80 -17.28 4.64
N GLU A 725 -12.83 -16.43 4.67
CA GLU A 725 -12.72 -15.00 4.94
C GLU A 725 -13.30 -14.63 6.32
N ASP A 726 -14.28 -15.37 6.82
CA ASP A 726 -14.90 -15.18 8.14
C ASP A 726 -15.65 -16.46 8.59
N PHE A 727 -15.90 -16.63 9.89
CA PHE A 727 -16.73 -17.72 10.40
C PHE A 727 -17.37 -17.38 11.76
N GLN A 728 -18.50 -18.02 12.05
CA GLN A 728 -19.12 -18.05 13.37
C GLN A 728 -19.42 -19.49 13.79
N VAL A 729 -19.35 -19.76 15.09
CA VAL A 729 -19.64 -21.07 15.70
C VAL A 729 -20.78 -20.89 16.71
N TRP A 730 -21.84 -21.67 16.58
CA TRP A 730 -22.96 -21.65 17.52
C TRP A 730 -23.15 -23.03 18.20
N PRO A 731 -23.12 -23.10 19.55
CA PRO A 731 -23.31 -24.35 20.26
C PRO A 731 -24.80 -24.73 20.35
N LEU A 732 -25.18 -25.79 19.64
CA LEU A 732 -26.47 -26.47 19.81
C LEU A 732 -26.37 -27.48 20.97
N ARG A 733 -27.50 -27.78 21.62
CA ARG A 733 -27.58 -28.84 22.65
C ARG A 733 -26.43 -28.78 23.67
N ASN A 734 -26.26 -27.62 24.32
CA ASN A 734 -25.21 -27.35 25.30
C ASN A 734 -23.76 -27.56 24.80
N GLY A 735 -23.52 -27.54 23.49
CA GLY A 735 -22.20 -27.75 22.88
C GLY A 735 -21.85 -29.19 22.52
N GLU A 736 -22.82 -30.12 22.60
CA GLU A 736 -22.68 -31.47 22.02
C GLU A 736 -22.56 -31.42 20.49
N VAL A 737 -23.41 -30.61 19.87
CA VAL A 737 -23.48 -30.36 18.42
C VAL A 737 -23.14 -28.90 18.17
N LEU A 738 -22.30 -28.61 17.18
CA LEU A 738 -22.02 -27.25 16.74
C LEU A 738 -22.63 -26.97 15.37
N ASP A 739 -23.19 -25.78 15.21
CA ASP A 739 -23.64 -25.22 13.94
C ASP A 739 -22.65 -24.14 13.52
N VAL A 740 -21.76 -24.48 12.58
CA VAL A 740 -20.64 -23.64 12.17
C VAL A 740 -20.96 -23.00 10.82
N TRP A 741 -20.99 -21.67 10.79
CA TRP A 741 -21.35 -20.88 9.61
C TRP A 741 -20.11 -20.21 9.05
N VAL A 742 -19.76 -20.53 7.81
CA VAL A 742 -18.48 -20.14 7.21
C VAL A 742 -18.69 -19.31 5.96
N ARG A 743 -18.04 -18.15 5.93
CA ARG A 743 -17.84 -17.34 4.73
C ARG A 743 -16.58 -17.87 4.04
N GLU A 744 -16.75 -18.56 2.92
CA GLU A 744 -15.62 -18.97 2.10
C GLU A 744 -15.78 -18.54 0.65
N ASN A 745 -14.65 -18.44 -0.03
CA ASN A 745 -14.55 -18.20 -1.44
C ASN A 745 -13.91 -19.45 -2.10
N PRO A 746 -14.67 -20.26 -2.86
CA PRO A 746 -14.15 -21.50 -3.46
C PRO A 746 -13.02 -21.26 -4.47
N GLU A 747 -13.01 -20.07 -5.08
CA GLU A 747 -11.93 -19.57 -5.94
C GLU A 747 -11.37 -18.29 -5.27
N PRO A 748 -10.22 -18.32 -4.55
CA PRO A 748 -9.74 -17.27 -3.62
C PRO A 748 -9.66 -15.80 -4.10
N PHE A 749 -9.96 -15.57 -5.37
CA PHE A 749 -9.65 -14.40 -6.17
C PHE A 749 -10.87 -13.78 -6.87
N GLN A 750 -12.05 -14.44 -6.86
CA GLN A 750 -13.32 -13.79 -7.25
C GLN A 750 -13.81 -12.87 -6.11
N GLU A 751 -14.65 -11.87 -6.37
CA GLU A 751 -15.28 -11.10 -5.27
C GLU A 751 -16.49 -11.81 -4.63
N SER A 752 -17.11 -12.77 -5.34
CA SER A 752 -18.33 -13.47 -4.90
C SER A 752 -18.03 -14.66 -3.97
N GLY A 753 -18.05 -14.43 -2.66
CA GLY A 753 -18.04 -15.51 -1.68
C GLY A 753 -19.35 -16.31 -1.63
N ARG A 754 -19.32 -17.42 -0.88
CA ARG A 754 -20.46 -18.29 -0.54
C ARG A 754 -20.63 -18.45 0.98
N ILE A 755 -21.84 -18.81 1.39
CA ILE A 755 -22.16 -19.21 2.77
C ILE A 755 -22.24 -20.74 2.84
N LEU A 756 -21.45 -21.32 3.74
CA LEU A 756 -21.59 -22.69 4.21
C LEU A 756 -22.27 -22.75 5.57
N ARG A 757 -23.02 -23.83 5.80
CA ARG A 757 -23.39 -24.33 7.12
C ARG A 757 -22.75 -25.70 7.32
N ILE A 758 -22.10 -25.91 8.45
CA ILE A 758 -21.40 -27.15 8.80
C ILE A 758 -21.89 -27.59 10.18
N GLN A 759 -22.69 -28.65 10.22
CA GLN A 759 -23.14 -29.25 11.46
C GLN A 759 -22.19 -30.37 11.87
N MET A 760 -21.68 -30.35 13.10
CA MET A 760 -20.71 -31.32 13.58
C MET A 760 -20.95 -31.73 15.03
N GLU A 761 -20.59 -32.97 15.35
CA GLU A 761 -20.70 -33.58 16.68
C GLU A 761 -19.41 -34.38 16.93
N LEU A 762 -19.02 -34.57 18.21
CA LEU A 762 -17.79 -35.26 18.55
C LEU A 762 -17.80 -36.71 18.04
N GLY A 763 -16.79 -37.10 17.27
CA GLY A 763 -16.64 -38.46 16.73
C GLY A 763 -17.55 -38.82 15.54
N LYS A 764 -18.36 -37.88 15.03
CA LYS A 764 -19.14 -38.05 13.79
C LYS A 764 -18.51 -37.26 12.63
N GLU A 765 -18.86 -37.62 11.40
CA GLU A 765 -18.55 -36.79 10.23
C GLU A 765 -19.35 -35.48 10.28
N ALA A 766 -18.78 -34.41 9.73
CA ALA A 766 -19.43 -33.10 9.69
C ALA A 766 -20.33 -33.00 8.46
N HIS A 767 -21.60 -32.66 8.65
CA HIS A 767 -22.55 -32.45 7.57
C HIS A 767 -22.49 -31.01 7.06
N GLN A 768 -21.89 -30.83 5.89
CA GLN A 768 -21.74 -29.55 5.20
C GLN A 768 -22.85 -29.33 4.17
N SER A 769 -23.52 -28.18 4.20
CA SER A 769 -24.40 -27.70 3.13
C SER A 769 -24.00 -26.30 2.66
N VAL A 770 -24.16 -26.05 1.36
CA VAL A 770 -24.08 -24.69 0.80
C VAL A 770 -25.44 -24.04 0.99
N VAL A 771 -25.48 -22.89 1.66
CA VAL A 771 -26.74 -22.16 1.96
C VAL A 771 -26.96 -20.99 1.01
N LEU A 772 -25.88 -20.37 0.55
CA LEU A 772 -25.92 -19.35 -0.52
C LEU A 772 -24.64 -19.45 -1.35
N ASP A 773 -24.73 -19.81 -2.63
CA ASP A 773 -23.53 -20.13 -3.43
C ASP A 773 -22.80 -18.88 -3.96
N LYS A 774 -23.49 -17.75 -4.18
CA LYS A 774 -22.93 -16.54 -4.81
C LYS A 774 -23.55 -15.24 -4.29
N GLY A 775 -22.85 -14.13 -4.50
CA GLY A 775 -23.31 -12.77 -4.21
C GLY A 775 -22.88 -12.21 -2.85
N VAL A 776 -22.17 -12.98 -2.01
CA VAL A 776 -21.73 -12.57 -0.67
C VAL A 776 -20.53 -11.62 -0.75
N GLY A 777 -20.74 -10.33 -0.47
CA GLY A 777 -19.69 -9.31 -0.44
C GLY A 777 -19.07 -9.13 0.94
N ARG A 778 -17.86 -8.55 0.96
CA ARG A 778 -16.74 -8.76 1.93
C ARG A 778 -16.98 -8.60 3.45
N ASN A 779 -18.17 -8.28 3.95
CA ASN A 779 -18.39 -8.11 5.40
C ASN A 779 -18.61 -9.46 6.11
N ARG A 780 -18.48 -9.45 7.45
CA ARG A 780 -18.70 -10.62 8.33
C ARG A 780 -20.13 -11.18 8.26
N ILE A 781 -20.26 -12.45 8.64
CA ILE A 781 -21.54 -13.11 8.93
C ILE A 781 -21.94 -12.79 10.38
N VAL A 782 -23.24 -12.62 10.66
CA VAL A 782 -23.77 -12.58 12.04
C VAL A 782 -25.03 -13.44 12.17
N LEU A 783 -25.04 -14.40 13.11
CA LEU A 783 -26.22 -15.20 13.44
C LEU A 783 -27.19 -14.43 14.35
N LEU A 784 -28.50 -14.54 14.07
CA LEU A 784 -29.56 -13.90 14.84
C LEU A 784 -30.61 -14.92 15.33
N GLY A 785 -30.98 -14.85 16.61
CA GLY A 785 -32.09 -15.63 17.17
C GLY A 785 -32.03 -15.73 18.70
N ASP A 786 -33.19 -16.00 19.29
CA ASP A 786 -33.43 -15.83 20.74
C ASP A 786 -33.36 -17.15 21.54
N HIS A 787 -33.05 -18.28 20.89
CA HIS A 787 -33.02 -19.62 21.49
C HIS A 787 -31.90 -20.49 20.91
N LEU A 788 -31.77 -21.72 21.42
CA LEU A 788 -30.76 -22.74 21.07
C LEU A 788 -30.44 -22.90 19.57
N VAL A 789 -31.39 -22.68 18.67
CA VAL A 789 -31.17 -22.71 17.21
C VAL A 789 -31.32 -21.29 16.64
N PRO A 790 -30.30 -20.74 15.94
CA PRO A 790 -30.42 -19.43 15.31
C PRO A 790 -31.51 -19.49 14.23
N LYS A 791 -32.39 -18.47 14.20
CA LYS A 791 -33.50 -18.41 13.25
C LYS A 791 -33.09 -17.72 11.94
N TRP A 792 -32.14 -16.79 12.01
CA TRP A 792 -31.72 -15.94 10.89
C TRP A 792 -30.21 -15.78 10.81
N LEU A 793 -29.74 -15.50 9.59
CA LEU A 793 -28.35 -15.23 9.26
C LEU A 793 -28.25 -13.88 8.56
N ALA A 794 -27.55 -12.92 9.16
CA ALA A 794 -27.19 -11.67 8.52
C ALA A 794 -25.87 -11.81 7.75
N TYR A 795 -25.83 -11.32 6.52
CA TYR A 795 -24.63 -11.21 5.71
C TYR A 795 -24.70 -9.94 4.85
N ALA A 796 -23.62 -9.58 4.14
CA ALA A 796 -23.64 -8.48 3.18
C ALA A 796 -23.46 -8.94 1.74
N ASP A 797 -24.05 -8.23 0.79
CA ASP A 797 -23.80 -8.43 -0.64
C ASP A 797 -22.59 -7.64 -1.16
N LEU A 798 -22.23 -7.88 -2.43
CA LEU A 798 -21.17 -7.17 -3.16
C LEU A 798 -21.34 -5.63 -3.17
N THR A 799 -22.58 -5.13 -3.03
CA THR A 799 -22.89 -3.69 -2.96
C THR A 799 -22.86 -3.12 -1.53
N ASN A 800 -22.57 -3.96 -0.53
CA ASN A 800 -22.59 -3.65 0.91
C ASN A 800 -23.99 -3.37 1.48
N HIS A 801 -25.06 -3.86 0.85
CA HIS A 801 -26.35 -4.00 1.51
C HIS A 801 -26.35 -5.24 2.39
N PHE A 802 -27.04 -5.18 3.53
CA PHE A 802 -27.19 -6.32 4.43
C PHE A 802 -28.46 -7.09 4.09
N HIS A 803 -28.32 -8.41 4.03
CA HIS A 803 -29.36 -9.37 3.73
C HIS A 803 -29.55 -10.30 4.92
N LEU A 804 -30.76 -10.86 5.02
CA LEU A 804 -31.17 -11.73 6.11
C LEU A 804 -31.78 -13.00 5.52
N LEU A 805 -31.19 -14.14 5.83
CA LEU A 805 -31.59 -15.46 5.35
C LEU A 805 -32.12 -16.31 6.51
N SER A 806 -33.25 -16.99 6.33
CA SER A 806 -33.78 -17.90 7.35
C SER A 806 -32.97 -19.17 7.37
N VAL A 807 -32.63 -19.62 8.57
CA VAL A 807 -31.91 -20.87 8.83
C VAL A 807 -32.77 -22.12 8.53
N HIS A 808 -34.05 -21.92 8.15
CA HIS A 808 -35.05 -22.97 7.90
C HIS A 808 -35.83 -22.83 6.57
N SER A 809 -35.60 -21.82 5.73
CA SER A 809 -36.39 -21.63 4.49
C SER A 809 -35.76 -22.27 3.25
N GLU A 810 -36.53 -23.10 2.54
CA GLU A 810 -36.30 -23.34 1.11
C GLU A 810 -36.72 -22.07 0.33
N ASN A 811 -35.76 -21.42 -0.33
CA ASN A 811 -35.90 -20.36 -1.36
C ASN A 811 -37.12 -19.42 -1.34
N GLU A 812 -36.93 -18.17 -0.91
CA GLU A 812 -37.46 -16.99 -1.64
C GLU A 812 -36.67 -15.73 -1.25
N GLY A 813 -36.73 -14.65 -2.05
CA GLY A 813 -35.77 -13.54 -1.93
C GLY A 813 -36.32 -12.14 -2.20
N SER A 814 -35.81 -11.16 -1.45
CA SER A 814 -35.94 -9.71 -1.72
C SER A 814 -34.77 -8.95 -1.09
N SER A 815 -34.42 -7.77 -1.62
CA SER A 815 -33.17 -7.05 -1.28
C SER A 815 -33.29 -5.93 -0.24
N SER A 816 -34.47 -5.74 0.36
CA SER A 816 -34.67 -4.97 1.60
C SER A 816 -36.09 -5.20 2.12
N PHE A 817 -36.27 -5.44 3.43
CA PHE A 817 -37.60 -5.70 4.01
C PHE A 817 -37.75 -5.25 5.47
N SER A 818 -39.01 -5.00 5.87
CA SER A 818 -39.49 -5.22 7.24
C SER A 818 -40.02 -6.64 7.34
N LEU A 819 -39.68 -7.41 8.38
CA LEU A 819 -40.04 -8.82 8.43
C LEU A 819 -41.14 -9.13 9.46
N ASP A 820 -42.28 -9.56 8.93
CA ASP A 820 -43.34 -10.22 9.68
C ASP A 820 -42.84 -11.62 10.06
N LEU A 821 -42.80 -11.91 11.36
CA LEU A 821 -42.21 -13.15 11.88
C LEU A 821 -43.15 -13.82 12.86
N PRO A 822 -43.41 -15.14 12.75
CA PRO A 822 -44.12 -15.88 13.78
C PRO A 822 -43.25 -16.02 15.03
N LEU A 823 -43.14 -14.93 15.79
CA LEU A 823 -42.65 -14.92 17.15
C LEU A 823 -43.70 -15.61 18.02
N GLY A 824 -43.36 -16.79 18.52
CA GLY A 824 -44.13 -17.44 19.58
C GLY A 824 -44.11 -16.63 20.88
N ASP A 825 -45.02 -16.95 21.79
CA ASP A 825 -45.42 -16.11 22.93
C ASP A 825 -44.35 -15.96 24.06
N GLU A 826 -43.08 -16.30 23.80
CA GLU A 826 -41.95 -16.30 24.75
C GLU A 826 -40.65 -15.64 24.21
N ALA A 827 -40.66 -14.99 23.04
CA ALA A 827 -39.44 -14.40 22.45
C ALA A 827 -39.09 -13.01 23.03
N GLU A 828 -37.96 -12.88 23.74
CA GLU A 828 -37.43 -11.59 24.21
C GLU A 828 -36.59 -10.87 23.13
N PRO A 829 -36.63 -9.52 23.04
CA PRO A 829 -35.91 -8.76 22.01
C PRO A 829 -34.39 -8.65 22.25
N LEU A 830 -33.61 -9.21 21.34
CA LEU A 830 -32.16 -9.01 21.24
C LEU A 830 -31.79 -8.08 20.06
N PRO A 831 -31.22 -6.88 20.31
CA PRO A 831 -30.67 -6.05 19.25
C PRO A 831 -29.27 -6.50 18.83
N ILE A 832 -29.16 -6.90 17.57
CA ILE A 832 -27.86 -7.15 16.93
C ILE A 832 -27.44 -5.89 16.16
N LEU A 833 -26.26 -5.38 16.49
CA LEU A 833 -25.64 -4.20 15.88
C LEU A 833 -24.96 -4.59 14.56
N LEU A 834 -25.67 -4.42 13.44
CA LEU A 834 -25.19 -4.92 12.13
C LEU A 834 -24.17 -3.99 11.46
N LYS A 835 -24.22 -2.68 11.74
CA LYS A 835 -23.23 -1.69 11.28
C LYS A 835 -23.38 -0.39 12.06
N ALA A 836 -22.26 0.21 12.47
CA ALA A 836 -22.19 1.61 12.87
C ALA A 836 -21.69 2.48 11.69
N LYS A 837 -22.15 3.73 11.61
CA LYS A 837 -21.60 4.76 10.71
C LYS A 837 -21.88 6.17 11.26
N GLY A 838 -20.88 6.82 11.82
CA GLY A 838 -20.97 8.19 12.31
C GLY A 838 -21.38 9.20 11.25
N LYS A 839 -22.03 10.27 11.70
CA LYS A 839 -22.59 11.32 10.84
C LYS A 839 -22.28 12.73 11.36
N GLY A 840 -21.03 12.93 11.78
CA GLY A 840 -20.54 14.16 12.40
C GLY A 840 -20.31 13.99 13.91
N ASP A 841 -19.84 15.04 14.56
CA ASP A 841 -19.16 14.98 15.86
C ASP A 841 -19.92 14.36 17.04
N ARG A 842 -21.24 14.15 16.95
CA ARG A 842 -22.09 13.71 18.07
C ARG A 842 -23.25 12.78 17.70
N SER A 843 -23.14 11.92 16.67
CA SER A 843 -24.14 10.85 16.48
C SER A 843 -23.56 9.50 16.02
N LEU A 844 -23.73 8.50 16.87
CA LEU A 844 -23.49 7.09 16.58
C LEU A 844 -24.77 6.49 16.00
N ARG A 845 -24.79 6.29 14.68
CA ARG A 845 -25.93 5.68 13.97
C ARG A 845 -25.69 4.20 13.75
N PHE A 846 -26.54 3.34 14.30
CA PHE A 846 -26.47 1.90 14.16
C PHE A 846 -27.79 1.27 13.71
N LEU A 847 -27.70 0.18 12.96
CA LEU A 847 -28.84 -0.66 12.62
C LEU A 847 -29.02 -1.73 13.71
N ALA A 848 -30.15 -1.70 14.40
CA ALA A 848 -30.51 -2.65 15.44
C ALA A 848 -31.86 -3.31 15.14
N ALA A 849 -31.93 -4.63 15.35
CA ALA A 849 -33.16 -5.41 15.29
C ALA A 849 -33.94 -5.26 16.60
N PHE A 850 -35.24 -4.98 16.57
CA PHE A 850 -36.09 -5.03 17.75
C PHE A 850 -37.29 -5.92 17.45
N SER A 851 -37.46 -6.99 18.23
CA SER A 851 -38.72 -7.73 18.25
C SER A 851 -39.76 -6.96 19.08
N SER A 852 -41.02 -7.00 18.66
CA SER A 852 -42.13 -6.53 19.49
C SER A 852 -43.01 -7.72 19.86
N PRO A 853 -43.09 -8.10 21.16
CA PRO A 853 -43.97 -9.19 21.62
C PRO A 853 -45.45 -8.97 21.28
N GLN A 854 -45.88 -7.70 21.14
CA GLN A 854 -47.27 -7.36 20.80
C GLN A 854 -47.56 -7.38 19.30
N GLU A 855 -46.54 -7.25 18.42
CA GLU A 855 -46.76 -7.15 16.97
C GLU A 855 -46.38 -8.40 16.17
N ARG A 856 -45.70 -9.39 16.78
CA ARG A 856 -45.11 -10.55 16.06
C ARG A 856 -44.31 -10.09 14.82
N ARG A 857 -43.42 -9.12 15.02
CA ARG A 857 -42.58 -8.48 14.00
C ARG A 857 -41.19 -8.19 14.56
N ILE A 858 -40.15 -8.40 13.73
CA ILE A 858 -38.84 -7.79 13.98
C ILE A 858 -38.73 -6.56 13.07
N ARG A 859 -38.76 -5.39 13.72
CA ARG A 859 -38.54 -4.10 13.08
C ARG A 859 -37.06 -3.75 13.18
N PHE A 860 -36.44 -3.42 12.05
CA PHE A 860 -35.08 -2.93 12.02
C PHE A 860 -35.10 -1.41 12.18
N TYR A 861 -34.66 -0.94 13.34
CA TYR A 861 -34.59 0.48 13.65
C TYR A 861 -33.17 0.99 13.34
N THR A 862 -33.10 2.15 12.69
CA THR A 862 -31.87 2.94 12.66
C THR A 862 -31.84 3.79 13.92
N VAL A 863 -31.15 3.30 14.95
CA VAL A 863 -30.96 4.04 16.20
C VAL A 863 -29.83 5.05 15.99
N GLU A 864 -30.01 6.27 16.47
CA GLU A 864 -29.03 7.34 16.38
C GLU A 864 -28.77 7.89 17.77
N CYS A 865 -27.84 7.27 18.49
CA CYS A 865 -27.45 7.70 19.83
C CYS A 865 -26.59 8.96 19.73
N HIS A 866 -27.03 10.00 20.44
CA HIS A 866 -26.24 11.19 20.66
C HIS A 866 -25.32 11.00 21.86
N VAL A 867 -24.07 11.42 21.73
CA VAL A 867 -23.10 11.50 22.83
C VAL A 867 -23.03 12.97 23.24
N GLU A 868 -23.47 13.27 24.45
CA GLU A 868 -23.40 14.62 25.05
C GLU A 868 -22.02 14.94 25.64
#